data_AF-A0A507WGN7-F1
#
_entry.id   AF-A0A507WGN7-F1
#
_cell.length_a   1.000
_cell.length_b   1.000
_cell.length_c   1.000
_cell.angle_alpha   90.00
_cell.angle_beta   90.00
_cell.angle_gamma   90.00
#
_symmetry.space_group_name_H-M   'P 1'
#
loop_
_entity.id
_entity.type
_entity.pdbx_description
1 polymer ?
#
loop_
_entity_poly.entity_id
_entity_poly.type
_entity_poly.pdbx_seq_one_letter_code
_entity_poly.pdbx_strand_id
1 'polypeptide(L)'
;MTQKIDLAAVKKQALALHQQGHLIQAEQGYKSILVHHPQELTVLHLLGILYQQQAKFGLALTQIGQVLASKPNALDVLLLAGIISGQLEHHTEALSYFDQAIVQQPNDIASHYNRAIACHKLQLYQQALISLEVVIQQQANHADALNLRGTVLAAIKSYQQALSSYQQAIAVKTDYPVALYHCAIVLEQLKRPQEAISYYQQAIALKPNYSKAISNLASLYMGLQQYSQSVETYTQLLAVEPDYPYAAGKLFYAQAYCCDWRNYQQSVDTLVAAVRQQHKVITPFDFLNVTSTVDDEKICAETYVKDRYPVALKPLWQGERYQHKKIKVAYISADFYNHATSILMIEMFEQHDTSRFEFVAIAFNSKDDDMTKRIKTAFDTYIDVSEKSDFEIAELIRSMEIDIAVDLKGHTTDARLGIFAHRPAPIQVNYLGQASTLGAPYIDYILVDKHLVPPESQQDYTEKVVYLPDTYLVCDSKRPISSQTFTRTVLGLPETGFVFCCFNNSYKISPFMFNIWMRLLQQVPDSVLWLIEGHPAACQNLRNEALKRGVSPERLVFAPKVASSVHLARHRHADLFLDTLPVNAHTTTSDALWAGLPVLTCMGQTFASRVAGSLLSAVGLPELITHALEDYEAMALTLATSPVLLASIKYKLQQQRDSSALFDITRARLGFESAYEVMWQRYQQGLYPIHFTV
;
A
#
# COMPACT_ATOMS: atom_id res chain seq x y z
N MET A 1 -50.85 15.78 -53.10
CA MET A 1 -50.37 14.59 -53.84
C MET A 1 -49.22 13.99 -53.04
N THR A 2 -49.52 13.00 -52.20
CA THR A 2 -48.51 12.23 -51.47
C THR A 2 -47.80 11.33 -52.47
N GLN A 3 -46.53 11.63 -52.76
CA GLN A 3 -45.65 10.69 -53.45
C GLN A 3 -45.69 9.39 -52.65
N LYS A 4 -46.16 8.28 -53.28
CA LYS A 4 -46.03 6.94 -52.69
C LYS A 4 -44.53 6.67 -52.58
N ILE A 5 -43.97 6.95 -51.41
CA ILE A 5 -42.62 6.53 -51.07
C ILE A 5 -42.62 5.01 -51.15
N ASP A 6 -41.77 4.45 -52.01
CA ASP A 6 -41.51 3.02 -52.02
C ASP A 6 -40.74 2.69 -50.73
N LEU A 7 -41.51 2.33 -49.70
CA LEU A 7 -41.01 2.00 -48.37
C LEU A 7 -39.95 0.91 -48.42
N ALA A 8 -40.08 -0.06 -49.34
CA ALA A 8 -39.12 -1.14 -49.49
C ALA A 8 -37.79 -0.63 -50.07
N ALA A 9 -37.84 0.25 -51.08
CA ALA A 9 -36.65 0.86 -51.67
C ALA A 9 -35.90 1.75 -50.66
N VAL A 10 -36.61 2.61 -49.92
CA VAL A 10 -35.99 3.50 -48.92
C VAL A 10 -35.40 2.71 -47.75
N LYS A 11 -36.08 1.65 -47.29
CA LYS A 11 -35.57 0.74 -46.24
C LYS A 11 -34.31 0.02 -46.69
N LYS A 12 -34.28 -0.48 -47.94
CA LYS A 12 -33.10 -1.13 -48.52
C LYS A 12 -31.92 -0.16 -48.64
N GLN A 13 -32.17 1.08 -49.04
CA GLN A 13 -31.14 2.11 -49.13
C GLN A 13 -30.57 2.48 -47.75
N ALA A 14 -31.43 2.70 -46.75
CA ALA A 14 -30.99 3.01 -45.39
C ALA A 14 -30.19 1.85 -44.76
N LEU A 15 -30.61 0.59 -45.01
CA LEU A 15 -29.88 -0.59 -44.57
C LEU A 15 -28.52 -0.73 -45.27
N ALA A 16 -28.43 -0.47 -46.57
CA ALA A 16 -27.16 -0.50 -47.30
C ALA A 16 -26.17 0.53 -46.74
N LEU A 17 -26.64 1.76 -46.47
CA LEU A 17 -25.85 2.79 -45.82
C LEU A 17 -25.38 2.37 -44.42
N HIS A 18 -26.26 1.71 -43.64
CA HIS A 18 -25.91 1.17 -42.32
C HIS A 18 -24.80 0.11 -42.43
N GLN A 19 -24.93 -0.84 -43.35
CA GLN A 19 -23.93 -1.90 -43.60
C GLN A 19 -22.59 -1.35 -44.10
N GLN A 20 -22.60 -0.22 -44.82
CA GLN A 20 -21.39 0.47 -45.30
C GLN A 20 -20.74 1.37 -44.24
N GLY A 21 -21.30 1.47 -43.03
CA GLY A 21 -20.78 2.32 -41.96
C GLY A 21 -21.14 3.80 -42.10
N HIS A 22 -22.01 4.18 -43.03
CA HIS A 22 -22.51 5.54 -43.19
C HIS A 22 -23.62 5.85 -42.16
N LEU A 23 -23.26 5.81 -40.87
CA LEU A 23 -24.22 5.78 -39.76
C LEU A 23 -25.12 7.01 -39.68
N ILE A 24 -24.62 8.20 -40.03
CA ILE A 24 -25.42 9.45 -40.01
C ILE A 24 -26.51 9.41 -41.09
N GLN A 25 -26.16 8.99 -42.31
CA GLN A 25 -27.09 8.92 -43.44
C GLN A 25 -28.11 7.79 -43.24
N ALA A 26 -27.69 6.66 -42.67
CA ALA A 26 -28.58 5.58 -42.27
C ALA A 26 -29.57 6.03 -41.18
N GLU A 27 -29.12 6.78 -40.17
CA GLU A 27 -30.00 7.33 -39.13
C GLU A 27 -31.07 8.26 -39.73
N GLN A 28 -30.67 9.16 -40.64
CA GLN A 28 -31.60 10.05 -41.33
C GLN A 28 -32.63 9.26 -42.16
N GLY A 29 -32.18 8.21 -42.86
CA GLY A 29 -33.04 7.32 -43.64
C GLY A 29 -34.07 6.58 -42.78
N TYR A 30 -33.65 6.02 -41.63
CA TYR A 30 -34.59 5.37 -40.71
C TYR A 30 -35.56 6.36 -40.08
N LYS A 31 -35.11 7.55 -39.67
CA LYS A 31 -35.98 8.61 -39.13
C LYS A 31 -37.02 9.07 -40.12
N SER A 32 -36.66 9.28 -41.39
CA SER A 32 -37.64 9.70 -42.41
C SER A 32 -38.73 8.66 -42.62
N ILE A 33 -38.39 7.38 -42.55
CA ILE A 33 -39.36 6.29 -42.61
C ILE A 33 -40.31 6.34 -41.40
N LEU A 34 -39.77 6.52 -40.19
CA LEU A 34 -40.56 6.57 -38.95
C LEU A 34 -41.47 7.80 -38.84
N VAL A 35 -41.16 8.91 -39.53
CA VAL A 35 -42.07 10.07 -39.63
C VAL A 35 -43.38 9.68 -40.33
N HIS A 36 -43.30 8.83 -41.36
CA HIS A 36 -44.47 8.40 -42.13
C HIS A 36 -45.07 7.07 -41.62
N HIS A 37 -44.26 6.24 -40.97
CA HIS A 37 -44.62 4.92 -40.46
C HIS A 37 -44.05 4.70 -39.05
N PRO A 38 -44.61 5.33 -38.01
CA PRO A 38 -44.01 5.37 -36.67
C PRO A 38 -43.95 4.01 -35.96
N GLN A 39 -44.75 3.03 -36.40
CA GLN A 39 -44.78 1.67 -35.83
C GLN A 39 -44.07 0.62 -36.72
N GLU A 40 -43.24 1.05 -37.67
CA GLU A 40 -42.51 0.12 -38.54
C GLU A 40 -41.41 -0.62 -37.76
N LEU A 41 -41.78 -1.78 -37.18
CA LEU A 41 -40.98 -2.51 -36.20
C LEU A 41 -39.56 -2.86 -36.68
N THR A 42 -39.39 -3.22 -37.95
CA THR A 42 -38.04 -3.52 -38.48
C THR A 42 -37.15 -2.29 -38.48
N VAL A 43 -37.71 -1.11 -38.79
CA VAL A 43 -36.93 0.14 -38.82
C VAL A 43 -36.61 0.58 -37.40
N LEU A 44 -37.54 0.44 -36.46
CA LEU A 44 -37.28 0.65 -35.03
C LEU A 44 -36.16 -0.26 -34.52
N HIS A 45 -36.17 -1.55 -34.88
CA HIS A 45 -35.13 -2.51 -34.51
C HIS A 45 -33.76 -2.13 -35.11
N LEU A 46 -33.69 -1.84 -36.41
CA LEU A 46 -32.45 -1.42 -37.08
C LEU A 46 -31.91 -0.09 -36.55
N LEU A 47 -32.79 0.86 -36.22
CA LEU A 47 -32.41 2.13 -35.61
C LEU A 47 -31.90 1.93 -34.18
N GLY A 48 -32.47 0.98 -33.43
CA GLY A 48 -31.96 0.55 -32.13
C GLY A 48 -30.53 -0.01 -32.20
N ILE A 49 -30.25 -0.91 -33.15
CA ILE A 49 -28.89 -1.41 -33.42
C ILE A 49 -27.94 -0.26 -33.77
N LEU A 50 -28.36 0.64 -34.66
CA LEU A 50 -27.54 1.78 -35.08
C LEU A 50 -27.21 2.69 -33.88
N TYR A 51 -28.18 2.96 -33.01
CA TYR A 51 -27.94 3.74 -31.80
C TYR A 51 -27.04 3.03 -30.80
N GLN A 52 -27.14 1.71 -30.69
CA GLN A 52 -26.23 0.92 -29.88
C GLN A 52 -24.79 1.03 -30.39
N GLN A 53 -24.57 0.94 -31.71
CA GLN A 53 -23.24 1.11 -32.33
C GLN A 53 -22.67 2.52 -32.12
N GLN A 54 -23.53 3.54 -32.08
CA GLN A 54 -23.13 4.93 -31.79
C GLN A 54 -22.99 5.24 -30.29
N ALA A 55 -23.11 4.24 -29.41
CA ALA A 55 -23.15 4.41 -27.95
C ALA A 55 -24.26 5.34 -27.44
N LYS A 56 -25.35 5.52 -28.20
CA LYS A 56 -26.56 6.27 -27.82
C LYS A 56 -27.56 5.34 -27.13
N PHE A 57 -27.15 4.71 -26.04
CA PHE A 57 -27.87 3.58 -25.43
C PHE A 57 -29.30 3.91 -24.97
N GLY A 58 -29.55 5.12 -24.43
CA GLY A 58 -30.90 5.52 -24.04
C GLY A 58 -31.87 5.63 -25.22
N LEU A 59 -31.40 6.15 -26.36
CA LEU A 59 -32.18 6.18 -27.61
C LEU A 59 -32.36 4.77 -28.17
N ALA A 60 -31.31 3.94 -28.12
CA ALA A 60 -31.38 2.54 -28.53
C ALA A 60 -32.46 1.79 -27.74
N LEU A 61 -32.45 1.90 -26.41
CA LEU A 61 -33.43 1.26 -25.52
C LEU A 61 -34.85 1.76 -25.79
N THR A 62 -35.02 3.05 -26.10
CA THR A 62 -36.33 3.62 -26.47
C THR A 62 -36.89 2.98 -27.74
N GLN A 63 -36.08 2.83 -28.78
CA GLN A 63 -36.55 2.22 -30.04
C GLN A 63 -36.82 0.72 -29.86
N ILE A 64 -35.93 0.00 -29.15
CA ILE A 64 -36.10 -1.43 -28.88
C ILE A 64 -37.29 -1.70 -27.96
N GLY A 65 -37.57 -0.83 -26.99
CA GLY A 65 -38.74 -0.92 -26.12
C GLY A 65 -40.07 -0.88 -26.89
N GLN A 66 -40.16 -0.08 -27.96
CA GLN A 66 -41.33 -0.06 -28.84
C GLN A 66 -41.50 -1.39 -29.59
N VAL A 67 -40.38 -2.00 -30.02
CA VAL A 67 -40.40 -3.32 -30.66
C VAL A 67 -40.81 -4.40 -29.66
N LEU A 68 -40.28 -4.37 -28.44
CA LEU A 68 -40.65 -5.29 -27.35
C LEU A 68 -42.13 -5.22 -26.98
N ALA A 69 -42.71 -4.01 -26.93
CA ALA A 69 -44.14 -3.84 -26.64
C ALA A 69 -45.04 -4.55 -27.65
N SER A 70 -44.59 -4.68 -28.91
CA SER A 70 -45.32 -5.36 -29.98
C SER A 70 -44.94 -6.83 -30.14
N LYS A 71 -43.70 -7.20 -29.78
CA LYS A 71 -43.13 -8.54 -29.91
C LYS A 71 -42.34 -8.90 -28.64
N PRO A 72 -43.02 -9.18 -27.52
CA PRO A 72 -42.36 -9.36 -26.21
C PRO A 72 -41.45 -10.58 -26.15
N ASN A 73 -41.68 -11.58 -27.01
CA ASN A 73 -40.96 -12.86 -27.00
C ASN A 73 -39.98 -13.01 -28.18
N ALA A 74 -39.66 -11.94 -28.92
CA ALA A 74 -38.71 -12.04 -30.02
C ALA A 74 -37.27 -12.11 -29.48
N LEU A 75 -36.59 -13.24 -29.73
CA LEU A 75 -35.26 -13.54 -29.17
C LEU A 75 -34.22 -12.46 -29.48
N ASP A 76 -34.12 -12.03 -30.74
CA ASP A 76 -33.21 -11.00 -31.22
C ASP A 76 -33.47 -9.64 -30.55
N VAL A 77 -34.73 -9.32 -30.28
CA VAL A 77 -35.14 -8.09 -29.61
C VAL A 77 -34.83 -8.14 -28.11
N LEU A 78 -35.13 -9.26 -27.44
CA LEU A 78 -34.82 -9.49 -26.03
C LEU A 78 -33.31 -9.44 -25.78
N LEU A 79 -32.51 -10.12 -26.61
CA LEU A 79 -31.06 -10.13 -26.52
C LEU A 79 -30.48 -8.72 -26.66
N LEU A 80 -30.95 -7.96 -27.65
CA LEU A 80 -30.49 -6.59 -27.87
C LEU A 80 -30.92 -5.65 -26.72
N ALA A 81 -32.14 -5.78 -26.21
CA ALA A 81 -32.60 -5.02 -25.05
C ALA A 81 -31.76 -5.32 -23.80
N GLY A 82 -31.43 -6.59 -23.57
CA GLY A 82 -30.56 -7.01 -22.48
C GLY A 82 -29.15 -6.43 -22.61
N ILE A 83 -28.55 -6.49 -23.80
CA ILE A 83 -27.21 -5.93 -24.07
C ILE A 83 -27.21 -4.41 -23.82
N ILE A 84 -28.19 -3.68 -24.37
CA ILE A 84 -28.29 -2.22 -24.19
C ILE A 84 -28.50 -1.86 -22.71
N SER A 85 -29.36 -2.59 -22.01
CA SER A 85 -29.59 -2.40 -20.57
C SER A 85 -28.30 -2.65 -19.78
N GLY A 86 -27.53 -3.67 -20.15
CA GLY A 86 -26.21 -3.93 -19.55
C GLY A 86 -25.20 -2.82 -19.82
N GLN A 87 -25.21 -2.21 -21.01
CA GLN A 87 -24.38 -1.05 -21.36
C GLN A 87 -24.80 0.23 -20.63
N LEU A 88 -26.05 0.32 -20.19
CA LEU A 88 -26.58 1.36 -19.29
C LEU A 88 -26.35 1.05 -17.80
N GLU A 89 -25.64 -0.03 -17.47
CA GLU A 89 -25.43 -0.51 -16.09
C GLU A 89 -26.72 -0.95 -15.37
N HIS A 90 -27.83 -1.11 -16.09
CA HIS A 90 -29.09 -1.66 -15.59
C HIS A 90 -29.04 -3.20 -15.59
N HIS A 91 -28.13 -3.77 -14.79
CA HIS A 91 -27.81 -5.20 -14.85
C HIS A 91 -28.98 -6.11 -14.43
N THR A 92 -29.87 -5.65 -13.54
CA THR A 92 -31.07 -6.40 -13.14
C THR A 92 -32.08 -6.50 -14.28
N GLU A 93 -32.30 -5.41 -15.02
CA GLU A 93 -33.16 -5.40 -16.21
C GLU A 93 -32.55 -6.26 -17.32
N ALA A 94 -31.23 -6.13 -17.53
CA ALA A 94 -30.50 -6.95 -18.49
C ALA A 94 -30.66 -8.45 -18.21
N LEU A 95 -30.49 -8.87 -16.95
CA LEU A 95 -30.70 -10.25 -16.51
C LEU A 95 -32.11 -10.73 -16.85
N SER A 96 -33.15 -9.92 -16.56
CA SER A 96 -34.54 -10.28 -16.88
C SER A 96 -34.77 -10.51 -18.37
N TYR A 97 -34.19 -9.68 -19.24
CA TYR A 97 -34.30 -9.87 -20.69
C TYR A 97 -33.59 -11.15 -21.16
N PHE A 98 -32.42 -11.48 -20.60
CA PHE A 98 -31.72 -12.71 -20.95
C PHE A 98 -32.43 -13.96 -20.42
N ASP A 99 -33.04 -13.91 -19.24
CA ASP A 99 -33.89 -14.99 -18.71
C ASP A 99 -35.08 -15.24 -19.65
N GLN A 100 -35.75 -14.18 -20.10
CA GLN A 100 -36.83 -14.29 -21.09
C GLN A 100 -36.34 -14.86 -22.42
N ALA A 101 -35.17 -14.44 -22.91
CA ALA A 101 -34.56 -14.97 -24.12
C ALA A 101 -34.28 -16.48 -24.03
N ILE A 102 -33.77 -16.95 -22.90
CA ILE A 102 -33.52 -18.39 -22.62
C ILE A 102 -34.83 -19.17 -22.55
N VAL A 103 -35.93 -18.60 -22.06
CA VAL A 103 -37.25 -19.27 -22.11
C VAL A 103 -37.68 -19.51 -23.56
N GLN A 104 -37.40 -18.58 -24.48
CA GLN A 104 -37.74 -18.75 -25.90
C GLN A 104 -36.83 -19.76 -26.60
N GLN A 105 -35.53 -19.73 -26.27
CA GLN A 105 -34.54 -20.65 -26.83
C GLN A 105 -33.56 -21.12 -25.73
N PRO A 106 -33.83 -22.26 -25.07
CA PRO A 106 -33.07 -22.72 -23.90
C PRO A 106 -31.57 -22.93 -24.12
N ASN A 107 -31.17 -23.22 -25.36
CA ASN A 107 -29.77 -23.50 -25.72
C ASN A 107 -29.10 -22.32 -26.44
N ASP A 108 -29.70 -21.13 -26.49
CA ASP A 108 -29.08 -19.99 -27.17
C ASP A 108 -27.79 -19.51 -26.45
N ILE A 109 -26.67 -19.65 -27.15
CA ILE A 109 -25.34 -19.40 -26.60
C ILE A 109 -25.15 -17.92 -26.25
N ALA A 110 -25.64 -17.02 -27.10
CA ALA A 110 -25.50 -15.58 -26.88
C ALA A 110 -26.30 -15.12 -25.64
N SER A 111 -27.49 -15.67 -25.43
CA SER A 111 -28.32 -15.39 -24.26
C SER A 111 -27.66 -15.87 -22.98
N HIS A 112 -27.14 -17.10 -22.95
CA HIS A 112 -26.42 -17.62 -21.77
C HIS A 112 -25.12 -16.85 -21.48
N TYR A 113 -24.33 -16.53 -22.51
CA TYR A 113 -23.09 -15.76 -22.32
C TYR A 113 -23.36 -14.37 -21.75
N ASN A 114 -24.32 -13.63 -22.32
CA ASN A 114 -24.66 -12.29 -21.83
C ASN A 114 -25.37 -12.33 -20.45
N ARG A 115 -26.17 -13.36 -20.18
CA ARG A 115 -26.70 -13.64 -18.84
C ARG A 115 -25.58 -13.82 -17.82
N ALA A 116 -24.54 -14.58 -18.15
CA ALA A 116 -23.39 -14.77 -17.26
C ALA A 116 -22.67 -13.46 -16.95
N ILE A 117 -22.53 -12.57 -17.94
CA ILE A 117 -21.97 -11.22 -17.72
C ILE A 117 -22.83 -10.43 -16.74
N ALA A 118 -24.16 -10.41 -16.93
CA ALA A 118 -25.08 -9.70 -16.03
C ALA A 118 -25.05 -10.29 -14.61
N CYS A 119 -25.10 -11.62 -14.48
CA CYS A 119 -24.97 -12.31 -13.20
C CYS A 119 -23.64 -11.99 -12.50
N HIS A 120 -22.53 -11.97 -13.22
CA HIS A 120 -21.23 -11.57 -12.66
C HIS A 120 -21.25 -10.13 -12.13
N LYS A 121 -21.83 -9.18 -12.88
CA LYS A 121 -21.98 -7.77 -12.45
C LYS A 121 -22.87 -7.62 -11.22
N LEU A 122 -23.87 -8.49 -11.07
CA LEU A 122 -24.76 -8.57 -9.91
C LEU A 122 -24.20 -9.44 -8.77
N GLN A 123 -22.98 -9.96 -8.90
CA GLN A 123 -22.35 -10.88 -7.94
C GLN A 123 -23.12 -12.20 -7.72
N LEU A 124 -24.00 -12.57 -8.65
CA LEU A 124 -24.73 -13.83 -8.69
C LEU A 124 -23.85 -14.94 -9.28
N TYR A 125 -22.71 -15.21 -8.64
CA TYR A 125 -21.64 -16.03 -9.21
C TYR A 125 -22.06 -17.45 -9.58
N GLN A 126 -22.87 -18.11 -8.76
CA GLN A 126 -23.37 -19.45 -9.07
C GLN A 126 -24.24 -19.48 -10.34
N GLN A 127 -25.10 -18.47 -10.51
CA GLN A 127 -25.92 -18.36 -11.71
C GLN A 127 -25.10 -18.05 -12.96
N ALA A 128 -24.02 -17.27 -12.81
CA ALA A 128 -23.08 -17.03 -13.89
C ALA A 128 -22.37 -18.32 -14.32
N LEU A 129 -21.91 -19.15 -13.37
CA LEU A 129 -21.25 -20.43 -13.67
C LEU A 129 -22.18 -21.39 -14.41
N ILE A 130 -23.45 -21.50 -14.01
CA ILE A 130 -24.45 -22.34 -14.70
C ILE A 130 -24.59 -21.94 -16.16
N SER A 131 -24.77 -20.63 -16.44
CA SER A 131 -24.88 -20.17 -17.83
C SER A 131 -23.61 -20.35 -18.63
N LEU A 132 -22.43 -20.17 -18.02
CA LEU A 132 -21.14 -20.41 -18.69
C LEU A 132 -20.90 -21.88 -19.01
N GLU A 133 -21.37 -22.79 -18.16
CA GLU A 133 -21.29 -24.22 -18.43
C GLU A 133 -22.09 -24.59 -19.67
N VAL A 134 -23.29 -24.05 -19.85
CA VAL A 134 -24.10 -24.25 -21.07
C VAL A 134 -23.36 -23.75 -22.32
N VAL A 135 -22.73 -22.57 -22.25
CA VAL A 135 -21.94 -22.01 -23.37
C VAL A 135 -20.78 -22.93 -23.73
N ILE A 136 -20.03 -23.40 -22.73
CA ILE A 136 -18.80 -24.18 -22.92
C ILE A 136 -19.10 -25.63 -23.34
N GLN A 137 -20.21 -26.21 -22.89
CA GLN A 137 -20.67 -27.53 -23.37
C GLN A 137 -21.03 -27.49 -24.86
N GLN A 138 -21.62 -26.39 -25.34
CA GLN A 138 -21.99 -26.24 -26.75
C GLN A 138 -20.82 -25.77 -27.63
N GLN A 139 -19.95 -24.91 -27.09
CA GLN A 139 -18.79 -24.35 -27.76
C GLN A 139 -17.57 -24.42 -26.82
N ALA A 140 -16.91 -25.57 -26.82
CA ALA A 140 -15.71 -25.80 -26.00
C ALA A 140 -14.56 -24.83 -26.31
N ASN A 141 -14.55 -24.24 -27.51
CA ASN A 141 -13.58 -23.25 -27.97
C ASN A 141 -14.08 -21.80 -27.85
N HIS A 142 -15.03 -21.50 -26.96
CA HIS A 142 -15.46 -20.13 -26.69
C HIS A 142 -14.50 -19.43 -25.71
N ALA A 143 -13.42 -18.85 -26.21
CA ALA A 143 -12.35 -18.25 -25.38
C ALA A 143 -12.85 -17.19 -24.37
N ASP A 144 -13.80 -16.33 -24.77
CA ASP A 144 -14.32 -15.30 -23.87
C ASP A 144 -15.18 -15.87 -22.72
N ALA A 145 -15.94 -16.94 -22.96
CA ALA A 145 -16.68 -17.65 -21.93
C ALA A 145 -15.74 -18.36 -20.94
N LEU A 146 -14.66 -18.98 -21.45
CA LEU A 146 -13.61 -19.57 -20.62
C LEU A 146 -12.91 -18.53 -19.74
N ASN A 147 -12.59 -17.36 -20.30
CA ASN A 147 -12.02 -16.25 -19.55
C ASN A 147 -13.02 -15.72 -18.49
N LEU A 148 -14.29 -15.49 -18.85
CA LEU A 148 -15.31 -15.05 -17.89
C LEU A 148 -15.55 -16.08 -16.78
N ARG A 149 -15.53 -17.39 -17.09
CA ARG A 149 -15.59 -18.45 -16.08
C ARG A 149 -14.41 -18.36 -15.11
N GLY A 150 -13.21 -18.12 -15.63
CA GLY A 150 -12.04 -17.84 -14.81
C GLY A 150 -12.24 -16.64 -13.87
N THR A 151 -12.83 -15.55 -14.37
CA THR A 151 -13.10 -14.33 -13.57
C THR A 151 -14.13 -14.58 -12.47
N VAL A 152 -15.23 -15.28 -12.79
CA VAL A 152 -16.25 -15.66 -11.80
C VAL A 152 -15.67 -16.59 -10.74
N LEU A 153 -14.87 -17.59 -11.13
CA LEU A 153 -14.21 -18.51 -10.19
C LEU A 153 -13.21 -17.78 -9.29
N ALA A 154 -12.47 -16.82 -9.82
CA ALA A 154 -11.55 -16.00 -9.03
C ALA A 154 -12.30 -15.14 -8.00
N ALA A 155 -13.47 -14.60 -8.35
CA ALA A 155 -14.32 -13.82 -7.44
C ALA A 155 -14.81 -14.63 -6.24
N ILE A 156 -15.04 -15.93 -6.39
CA ILE A 156 -15.38 -16.86 -5.30
C ILE A 156 -14.14 -17.55 -4.70
N LYS A 157 -12.95 -16.96 -4.85
CA LYS A 157 -11.65 -17.47 -4.36
C LYS A 157 -11.27 -18.89 -4.84
N SER A 158 -11.92 -19.41 -5.89
CA SER A 158 -11.63 -20.72 -6.49
C SER A 158 -10.46 -20.65 -7.47
N TYR A 159 -9.31 -20.20 -6.97
CA TYR A 159 -8.15 -19.78 -7.77
C TYR A 159 -7.58 -20.88 -8.68
N GLN A 160 -7.52 -22.12 -8.22
CA GLN A 160 -6.99 -23.21 -9.06
C GLN A 160 -7.87 -23.49 -10.29
N GLN A 161 -9.19 -23.45 -10.12
CA GLN A 161 -10.14 -23.64 -11.23
C GLN A 161 -10.17 -22.39 -12.14
N ALA A 162 -10.01 -21.21 -11.56
CA ALA A 162 -9.88 -19.97 -12.31
C ALA A 162 -8.67 -20.02 -13.26
N LEU A 163 -7.50 -20.38 -12.73
CA LEU A 163 -6.27 -20.55 -13.50
C LEU A 163 -6.45 -21.56 -14.65
N SER A 164 -7.06 -22.72 -14.37
CA SER A 164 -7.35 -23.72 -15.40
C SER A 164 -8.26 -23.18 -16.51
N SER A 165 -9.28 -22.39 -16.16
CA SER A 165 -10.18 -21.78 -17.15
C SER A 165 -9.48 -20.74 -18.02
N TYR A 166 -8.63 -19.89 -17.44
CA TYR A 166 -7.81 -18.96 -18.21
C TYR A 166 -6.80 -19.68 -19.11
N GLN A 167 -6.19 -20.76 -18.64
CA GLN A 167 -5.28 -21.59 -19.44
C GLN A 167 -5.98 -22.25 -20.63
N GLN A 168 -7.23 -22.68 -20.46
CA GLN A 168 -8.06 -23.15 -21.57
C GLN A 168 -8.37 -22.02 -22.56
N ALA A 169 -8.67 -20.80 -22.07
CA ALA A 169 -8.92 -19.64 -22.93
C ALA A 169 -7.72 -19.29 -23.82
N ILE A 170 -6.50 -19.29 -23.25
CA ILE A 170 -5.27 -18.99 -24.01
C ILE A 170 -4.85 -20.14 -24.94
N ALA A 171 -5.23 -21.38 -24.66
CA ALA A 171 -5.01 -22.52 -25.55
C ALA A 171 -5.88 -22.42 -26.81
N VAL A 172 -7.08 -21.84 -26.68
CA VAL A 172 -7.99 -21.58 -27.80
C VAL A 172 -7.59 -20.32 -28.56
N LYS A 173 -7.23 -19.25 -27.82
CA LYS A 173 -6.84 -17.95 -28.37
C LYS A 173 -5.48 -17.54 -27.83
N THR A 174 -4.44 -17.76 -28.63
CA THR A 174 -3.04 -17.50 -28.22
C THR A 174 -2.70 -16.01 -28.11
N ASP A 175 -3.41 -15.14 -28.85
CA ASP A 175 -3.28 -13.68 -28.82
C ASP A 175 -4.24 -13.03 -27.80
N TYR A 176 -4.28 -13.54 -26.56
CA TYR A 176 -5.23 -13.09 -25.54
C TYR A 176 -4.57 -12.45 -24.29
N PRO A 177 -4.07 -11.20 -24.39
CA PRO A 177 -3.39 -10.51 -23.29
C PRO A 177 -4.19 -10.45 -21.98
N VAL A 178 -5.51 -10.29 -22.08
CA VAL A 178 -6.39 -10.17 -20.90
C VAL A 178 -6.43 -11.47 -20.11
N ALA A 179 -6.50 -12.62 -20.76
CA ALA A 179 -6.48 -13.92 -20.08
C ALA A 179 -5.10 -14.22 -19.47
N LEU A 180 -4.01 -13.87 -20.15
CA LEU A 180 -2.64 -13.96 -19.60
C LEU A 180 -2.47 -13.07 -18.35
N TYR A 181 -2.97 -11.84 -18.40
CA TYR A 181 -2.98 -10.93 -17.25
C TYR A 181 -3.77 -11.52 -16.07
N HIS A 182 -4.93 -12.12 -16.31
CA HIS A 182 -5.71 -12.77 -15.25
C HIS A 182 -5.05 -14.04 -14.70
N CYS A 183 -4.36 -14.85 -15.53
CA CYS A 183 -3.52 -15.95 -15.05
C CYS A 183 -2.49 -15.44 -14.04
N ALA A 184 -1.80 -14.35 -14.36
CA ALA A 184 -0.77 -13.78 -13.50
C ALA A 184 -1.35 -13.34 -12.14
N ILE A 185 -2.47 -12.61 -12.13
CA ILE A 185 -3.15 -12.20 -10.88
C ILE A 185 -3.51 -13.41 -10.01
N VAL A 186 -4.10 -14.44 -10.61
CA VAL A 186 -4.52 -15.63 -9.85
C VAL A 186 -3.31 -16.41 -9.33
N LEU A 187 -2.20 -16.44 -10.07
CA LEU A 187 -0.95 -17.05 -9.61
C LEU A 187 -0.34 -16.30 -8.43
N GLU A 188 -0.48 -14.98 -8.34
CA GLU A 188 -0.09 -14.21 -7.14
C GLU A 188 -0.93 -14.62 -5.92
N GLN A 189 -2.24 -14.81 -6.09
CA GLN A 189 -3.12 -15.31 -5.03
C GLN A 189 -2.76 -16.73 -4.58
N LEU A 190 -2.36 -17.59 -5.54
CA LEU A 190 -1.84 -18.94 -5.29
C LEU A 190 -0.40 -18.95 -4.75
N LYS A 191 0.21 -17.79 -4.48
CA LYS A 191 1.60 -17.65 -4.00
C LYS A 191 2.63 -18.29 -4.93
N ARG A 192 2.41 -18.20 -6.25
CA ARG A 192 3.30 -18.68 -7.34
C ARG A 192 3.87 -17.51 -8.16
N PRO A 193 4.69 -16.63 -7.54
CA PRO A 193 5.07 -15.35 -8.13
C PRO A 193 5.95 -15.47 -9.38
N GLN A 194 6.81 -16.51 -9.48
CA GLN A 194 7.68 -16.68 -10.65
C GLN A 194 6.90 -17.01 -11.91
N GLU A 195 5.82 -17.79 -11.79
CA GLU A 195 4.93 -18.07 -12.92
C GLU A 195 4.09 -16.83 -13.28
N ALA A 196 3.64 -16.07 -12.28
CA ALA A 196 2.94 -14.81 -12.51
C ALA A 196 3.78 -13.82 -13.34
N ILE A 197 5.08 -13.70 -13.05
CA ILE A 197 6.02 -12.89 -13.84
C ILE A 197 6.01 -13.31 -15.31
N SER A 198 6.10 -14.61 -15.59
CA SER A 198 6.09 -15.11 -16.98
C SER A 198 4.80 -14.74 -17.71
N TYR A 199 3.64 -14.89 -17.07
CA TYR A 199 2.36 -14.53 -17.67
C TYR A 199 2.19 -13.01 -17.88
N TYR A 200 2.66 -12.17 -16.94
CA TYR A 200 2.70 -10.72 -17.15
C TYR A 200 3.59 -10.34 -18.33
N GLN A 201 4.80 -10.90 -18.42
CA GLN A 201 5.73 -10.65 -19.52
C GLN A 201 5.12 -11.05 -20.87
N GLN A 202 4.44 -12.19 -20.95
CA GLN A 202 3.72 -12.61 -22.16
C GLN A 202 2.58 -11.65 -22.53
N ALA A 203 1.78 -11.21 -21.55
CA ALA A 203 0.71 -10.23 -21.77
C ALA A 203 1.27 -8.89 -22.32
N ILE A 204 2.40 -8.43 -21.78
CA ILE A 204 3.07 -7.19 -22.20
C ILE A 204 3.71 -7.37 -23.58
N ALA A 205 4.27 -8.55 -23.89
CA ALA A 205 4.82 -8.83 -25.23
C ALA A 205 3.75 -8.76 -26.32
N LEU A 206 2.54 -9.26 -26.05
CA LEU A 206 1.40 -9.16 -26.98
C LEU A 206 0.77 -7.76 -27.02
N LYS A 207 0.80 -7.02 -25.90
CA LYS A 207 0.26 -5.67 -25.78
C LYS A 207 1.25 -4.77 -25.02
N PRO A 208 2.22 -4.13 -25.70
CA PRO A 208 3.28 -3.35 -25.05
C PRO A 208 2.79 -2.13 -24.25
N ASN A 209 1.57 -1.65 -24.50
CA ASN A 209 0.93 -0.55 -23.77
C ASN A 209 -0.10 -1.04 -22.73
N TYR A 210 0.03 -2.27 -22.22
CA TYR A 210 -0.88 -2.80 -21.21
C TYR A 210 -0.51 -2.31 -19.80
N SER A 211 -0.78 -1.04 -19.51
CA SER A 211 -0.38 -0.36 -18.26
C SER A 211 -0.69 -1.15 -16.98
N LYS A 212 -1.87 -1.79 -16.90
CA LYS A 212 -2.25 -2.64 -15.75
C LYS A 212 -1.31 -3.84 -15.55
N ALA A 213 -0.91 -4.51 -16.63
CA ALA A 213 0.02 -5.63 -16.56
C ALA A 213 1.44 -5.17 -16.19
N ILE A 214 1.89 -4.05 -16.77
CA ILE A 214 3.21 -3.45 -16.48
C ILE A 214 3.27 -3.01 -15.01
N SER A 215 2.25 -2.31 -14.51
CA SER A 215 2.17 -1.84 -13.13
C SER A 215 2.15 -2.99 -12.11
N ASN A 216 1.37 -4.05 -12.37
CA ASN A 216 1.34 -5.21 -11.50
C ASN A 216 2.68 -5.97 -11.51
N LEU A 217 3.30 -6.13 -12.68
CA LEU A 217 4.63 -6.74 -12.80
C LEU A 217 5.70 -5.95 -12.03
N ALA A 218 5.71 -4.62 -12.17
CA ALA A 218 6.62 -3.76 -11.43
C ALA A 218 6.41 -3.87 -9.91
N SER A 219 5.15 -3.89 -9.47
CA SER A 219 4.79 -4.07 -8.06
C SER A 219 5.21 -5.45 -7.52
N LEU A 220 5.05 -6.50 -8.33
CA LEU A 220 5.50 -7.84 -7.99
C LEU A 220 7.03 -7.90 -7.86
N TYR A 221 7.77 -7.26 -8.76
CA TYR A 221 9.22 -7.10 -8.62
C TYR A 221 9.62 -6.36 -7.34
N MET A 222 8.91 -5.29 -6.96
CA MET A 222 9.11 -4.63 -5.67
C MET A 222 8.90 -5.58 -4.49
N GLY A 223 7.79 -6.32 -4.47
CA GLY A 223 7.46 -7.27 -3.41
C GLY A 223 8.48 -8.41 -3.28
N LEU A 224 9.07 -8.83 -4.39
CA LEU A 224 10.16 -9.82 -4.44
C LEU A 224 11.56 -9.23 -4.20
N GLN A 225 11.65 -7.93 -3.91
CA GLN A 225 12.91 -7.19 -3.73
C GLN A 225 13.82 -7.22 -4.98
N GLN A 226 13.24 -7.44 -6.16
CA GLN A 226 13.91 -7.39 -7.46
C GLN A 226 13.88 -5.95 -8.00
N TYR A 227 14.54 -5.05 -7.26
CA TYR A 227 14.40 -3.60 -7.45
C TYR A 227 14.91 -3.13 -8.82
N SER A 228 15.96 -3.72 -9.37
CA SER A 228 16.47 -3.36 -10.70
C SER A 228 15.41 -3.58 -11.79
N GLN A 229 14.77 -4.75 -11.80
CA GLN A 229 13.68 -5.07 -12.73
C GLN A 229 12.47 -4.16 -12.49
N SER A 230 12.19 -3.81 -11.23
CA SER A 230 11.14 -2.84 -10.92
C SER A 230 11.43 -1.46 -11.49
N VAL A 231 12.67 -0.97 -11.41
CA VAL A 231 13.07 0.33 -11.99
C VAL A 231 12.82 0.33 -13.50
N GLU A 232 13.27 -0.72 -14.20
CA GLU A 232 13.06 -0.87 -15.64
C GLU A 232 11.56 -0.90 -16.00
N THR A 233 10.78 -1.68 -15.27
CA THR A 233 9.35 -1.88 -15.56
C THR A 233 8.52 -0.63 -15.25
N TYR A 234 8.79 0.11 -14.15
CA TYR A 234 8.13 1.39 -13.90
C TYR A 234 8.56 2.49 -14.89
N THR A 235 9.81 2.47 -15.34
CA THR A 235 10.28 3.39 -16.40
C THR A 235 9.51 3.13 -17.69
N GLN A 236 9.29 1.86 -18.06
CA GLN A 236 8.43 1.50 -19.19
C GLN A 236 6.99 1.98 -18.99
N LEU A 237 6.42 1.79 -17.81
CA LEU A 237 5.05 2.25 -17.50
C LEU A 237 4.88 3.74 -17.73
N LEU A 238 5.79 4.56 -17.18
CA LEU A 238 5.74 6.02 -17.29
C LEU A 238 6.05 6.53 -18.70
N ALA A 239 6.75 5.74 -19.53
CA ALA A 239 6.91 6.05 -20.94
C ALA A 239 5.61 5.84 -21.75
N VAL A 240 4.76 4.89 -21.32
CA VAL A 240 3.45 4.60 -21.95
C VAL A 240 2.37 5.52 -21.41
N GLU A 241 2.35 5.74 -20.10
CA GLU A 241 1.32 6.50 -19.38
C GLU A 241 1.99 7.35 -18.28
N PRO A 242 2.44 8.57 -18.61
CA PRO A 242 3.21 9.42 -17.69
C PRO A 242 2.50 9.76 -16.38
N ASP A 243 1.17 9.85 -16.40
CA ASP A 243 0.33 10.21 -15.25
C ASP A 243 -0.25 8.98 -14.52
N TYR A 244 0.33 7.78 -14.72
CA TYR A 244 -0.15 6.57 -14.05
C TYR A 244 -0.06 6.72 -12.52
N PRO A 245 -1.17 6.56 -11.78
CA PRO A 245 -1.19 6.85 -10.35
C PRO A 245 -0.11 6.12 -9.55
N TYR A 246 0.66 6.88 -8.78
CA TYR A 246 1.71 6.46 -7.85
C TYR A 246 2.95 5.81 -8.49
N ALA A 247 3.00 5.67 -9.82
CA ALA A 247 4.10 4.99 -10.50
C ALA A 247 5.42 5.76 -10.40
N ALA A 248 5.40 7.10 -10.50
CA ALA A 248 6.59 7.93 -10.36
C ALA A 248 7.23 7.79 -8.97
N GLY A 249 6.41 7.78 -7.92
CA GLY A 249 6.89 7.54 -6.55
C GLY A 249 7.45 6.14 -6.34
N LYS A 250 6.81 5.11 -6.91
CA LYS A 250 7.33 3.73 -6.85
C LYS A 250 8.63 3.56 -7.63
N LEU A 251 8.80 4.24 -8.76
CA LEU A 251 10.06 4.29 -9.49
C LEU A 251 11.16 4.91 -8.62
N PHE A 252 10.90 6.08 -8.04
CA PHE A 252 11.85 6.76 -7.15
C PHE A 252 12.25 5.86 -5.97
N TYR A 253 11.29 5.18 -5.35
CA TYR A 253 11.55 4.30 -4.22
C TYR A 253 12.37 3.07 -4.61
N ALA A 254 12.10 2.46 -5.78
CA ALA A 254 12.91 1.38 -6.33
C ALA A 254 14.35 1.82 -6.63
N GLN A 255 14.52 3.03 -7.18
CA GLN A 255 15.83 3.63 -7.42
C GLN A 255 16.59 3.89 -6.12
N ALA A 256 15.91 4.35 -5.07
CA ALA A 256 16.48 4.55 -3.75
C ALA A 256 17.03 3.23 -3.17
N TYR A 257 16.27 2.12 -3.26
CA TYR A 257 16.77 0.80 -2.85
C TYR A 257 18.03 0.38 -3.61
N CYS A 258 18.11 0.70 -4.89
CA CYS A 258 19.27 0.45 -5.74
C CYS A 258 20.40 1.47 -5.55
N CYS A 259 20.25 2.49 -4.71
CA CYS A 259 21.13 3.65 -4.64
C CYS A 259 21.45 4.24 -6.04
N ASP A 260 20.46 4.24 -6.93
CA ASP A 260 20.57 4.84 -8.26
C ASP A 260 20.23 6.33 -8.20
N TRP A 261 21.27 7.17 -8.20
CA TRP A 261 21.13 8.60 -7.98
C TRP A 261 21.18 9.45 -9.25
N ARG A 262 21.16 8.84 -10.45
CA ARG A 262 21.35 9.55 -11.74
C ARG A 262 20.45 10.76 -11.92
N ASN A 263 19.19 10.66 -11.51
CA ASN A 263 18.18 11.73 -11.63
C ASN A 263 17.57 12.12 -10.27
N TYR A 264 18.31 11.93 -9.16
CA TYR A 264 17.75 12.07 -7.81
C TYR A 264 17.09 13.44 -7.57
N GLN A 265 17.82 14.54 -7.80
CA GLN A 265 17.30 15.88 -7.51
C GLN A 265 16.09 16.23 -8.38
N GLN A 266 16.18 15.96 -9.70
CA GLN A 266 15.05 16.19 -10.61
C GLN A 266 13.80 15.41 -10.20
N SER A 267 13.98 14.17 -9.75
CA SER A 267 12.87 13.33 -9.28
C SER A 267 12.25 13.90 -8.01
N VAL A 268 13.07 14.31 -7.04
CA VAL A 268 12.62 14.99 -5.81
C VAL A 268 11.80 16.23 -6.15
N ASP A 269 12.33 17.13 -6.98
CA ASP A 269 11.66 18.39 -7.34
C ASP A 269 10.31 18.14 -8.03
N THR A 270 10.27 17.16 -8.94
CA THR A 270 9.06 16.78 -9.68
C THR A 270 8.00 16.19 -8.75
N LEU A 271 8.40 15.29 -7.84
CA LEU A 271 7.50 14.65 -6.89
C LEU A 271 6.89 15.67 -5.92
N VAL A 272 7.70 16.55 -5.34
CA VAL A 272 7.23 17.60 -4.43
C VAL A 272 6.27 18.55 -5.14
N ALA A 273 6.60 19.01 -6.35
CA ALA A 273 5.72 19.88 -7.12
C ALA A 273 4.36 19.23 -7.44
N ALA A 274 4.36 17.93 -7.77
CA ALA A 274 3.14 17.18 -8.04
C ALA A 274 2.32 16.91 -6.76
N VAL A 275 2.97 16.64 -5.62
CA VAL A 275 2.29 16.52 -4.32
C VAL A 275 1.58 17.82 -3.94
N ARG A 276 2.24 18.98 -4.09
CA ARG A 276 1.62 20.30 -3.83
C ARG A 276 0.40 20.60 -4.71
N GLN A 277 0.33 19.96 -5.88
CA GLN A 277 -0.82 20.02 -6.80
C GLN A 277 -1.87 18.94 -6.51
N GLN A 278 -1.74 18.19 -5.41
CA GLN A 278 -2.63 17.08 -5.02
C GLN A 278 -2.73 15.97 -6.09
N HIS A 279 -1.67 15.79 -6.88
CA HIS A 279 -1.60 14.69 -7.85
C HIS A 279 -1.29 13.36 -7.14
N LYS A 280 -1.86 12.27 -7.66
CA LYS A 280 -1.64 10.89 -7.19
C LYS A 280 -0.28 10.38 -7.66
N VAL A 281 0.80 10.99 -7.20
CA VAL A 281 2.15 10.78 -7.77
C VAL A 281 3.01 9.82 -6.93
N ILE A 282 2.81 9.78 -5.61
CA ILE A 282 3.59 8.99 -4.65
C ILE A 282 2.74 8.63 -3.43
N THR A 283 3.06 7.50 -2.78
CA THR A 283 2.37 7.08 -1.55
C THR A 283 3.03 7.73 -0.31
N PRO A 284 2.31 7.92 0.82
CA PRO A 284 2.85 8.63 1.97
C PRO A 284 4.11 7.98 2.56
N PHE A 285 4.19 6.65 2.57
CA PHE A 285 5.37 5.95 3.06
C PHE A 285 6.59 6.12 2.15
N ASP A 286 6.41 6.04 0.83
CA ASP A 286 7.50 6.26 -0.12
C ASP A 286 8.00 7.72 -0.05
N PHE A 287 7.08 8.67 0.18
CA PHE A 287 7.37 10.10 0.23
C PHE A 287 8.26 10.52 1.41
N LEU A 288 8.33 9.72 2.48
CA LEU A 288 9.28 9.95 3.58
C LEU A 288 10.74 10.04 3.09
N ASN A 289 11.07 9.40 1.96
CA ASN A 289 12.42 9.43 1.37
C ASN A 289 12.71 10.63 0.48
N VAL A 290 11.73 11.51 0.32
CA VAL A 290 11.84 12.75 -0.44
C VAL A 290 12.13 13.88 0.52
N THR A 291 13.20 14.62 0.29
CA THR A 291 13.48 15.86 1.05
C THR A 291 12.33 16.83 0.82
N SER A 292 11.52 17.04 1.86
CA SER A 292 10.23 17.74 1.79
C SER A 292 9.92 18.41 3.13
N THR A 293 8.75 19.06 3.23
CA THR A 293 8.25 19.68 4.46
C THR A 293 7.14 18.84 5.11
N VAL A 294 6.81 19.12 6.38
CA VAL A 294 5.69 18.45 7.08
C VAL A 294 4.35 18.70 6.37
N ASP A 295 4.15 19.91 5.84
CA ASP A 295 2.96 20.26 5.06
C ASP A 295 2.87 19.46 3.76
N ASP A 296 3.99 19.26 3.05
CA ASP A 296 4.02 18.40 1.86
C ASP A 296 3.64 16.95 2.21
N GLU A 297 4.12 16.40 3.33
CA GLU A 297 3.75 15.06 3.80
C GLU A 297 2.26 14.97 4.14
N LYS A 298 1.68 16.00 4.76
CA LYS A 298 0.25 16.10 5.05
C LYS A 298 -0.58 16.09 3.76
N ILE A 299 -0.23 16.91 2.78
CA ILE A 299 -0.93 16.95 1.48
C ILE A 299 -0.88 15.59 0.79
N CYS A 300 0.29 14.92 0.81
CA CYS A 300 0.45 13.58 0.27
C CYS A 300 -0.47 12.57 0.97
N ALA A 301 -0.50 12.58 2.31
CA ALA A 301 -1.32 11.69 3.12
C ALA A 301 -2.83 11.90 2.88
N GLU A 302 -3.30 13.15 2.89
CA GLU A 302 -4.71 13.49 2.63
C GLU A 302 -5.15 13.10 1.21
N THR A 303 -4.28 13.34 0.21
CA THR A 303 -4.53 12.94 -1.18
C THR A 303 -4.67 11.43 -1.31
N TYR A 304 -3.77 10.68 -0.67
CA TYR A 304 -3.78 9.22 -0.69
C TYR A 304 -4.98 8.62 0.04
N VAL A 305 -5.32 9.13 1.23
CA VAL A 305 -6.51 8.68 1.98
C VAL A 305 -7.79 8.95 1.21
N LYS A 306 -7.94 10.13 0.61
CA LYS A 306 -9.12 10.46 -0.20
C LYS A 306 -9.30 9.52 -1.39
N ASP A 307 -8.20 9.04 -1.98
CA ASP A 307 -8.21 8.09 -3.10
C ASP A 307 -8.48 6.65 -2.64
N ARG A 308 -7.79 6.18 -1.59
CA ARG A 308 -7.74 4.75 -1.22
C ARG A 308 -8.63 4.36 -0.07
N TYR A 309 -8.85 5.27 0.88
CA TYR A 309 -9.58 5.02 2.12
C TYR A 309 -10.55 6.17 2.42
N PRO A 310 -11.50 6.49 1.50
CA PRO A 310 -12.44 7.58 1.72
C PRO A 310 -13.31 7.30 2.95
N VAL A 311 -13.74 8.36 3.63
CA VAL A 311 -14.64 8.29 4.79
C VAL A 311 -15.89 7.49 4.41
N ALA A 312 -16.27 6.52 5.25
CA ALA A 312 -17.49 5.75 5.00
C ALA A 312 -18.73 6.65 5.10
N LEU A 313 -19.67 6.48 4.17
CA LEU A 313 -20.93 7.24 4.14
C LEU A 313 -21.79 7.02 5.39
N LYS A 314 -21.66 5.85 6.03
CA LYS A 314 -22.38 5.47 7.25
C LYS A 314 -21.36 4.93 8.26
N PRO A 315 -20.96 5.72 9.27
CA PRO A 315 -20.10 5.21 10.33
C PRO A 315 -20.82 4.13 11.14
N LEU A 316 -20.09 3.18 11.71
CA LEU A 316 -20.66 2.10 12.53
C LEU A 316 -20.93 2.55 13.96
N TRP A 317 -20.03 3.35 14.54
CA TRP A 317 -20.28 4.04 15.79
C TRP A 317 -21.03 5.36 15.51
N GLN A 318 -22.11 5.59 16.26
CA GLN A 318 -23.09 6.66 16.05
C GLN A 318 -23.18 7.64 17.23
N GLY A 319 -22.24 7.58 18.18
CA GLY A 319 -22.24 8.44 19.37
C GLY A 319 -22.53 7.71 20.68
N GLU A 320 -22.67 6.38 20.66
CA GLU A 320 -23.05 5.58 21.83
C GLU A 320 -21.93 5.56 22.87
N ARG A 321 -22.26 5.90 24.12
CA ARG A 321 -21.34 5.82 25.25
C ARG A 321 -21.35 4.43 25.86
N TYR A 322 -20.22 3.75 25.81
CA TYR A 322 -20.07 2.47 26.46
C TYR A 322 -19.82 2.62 27.95
N GLN A 323 -20.38 1.71 28.75
CA GLN A 323 -20.27 1.67 30.21
C GLN A 323 -19.60 0.35 30.62
N HIS A 324 -18.27 0.31 30.51
CA HIS A 324 -17.47 -0.85 30.85
C HIS A 324 -16.87 -0.72 32.25
N LYS A 325 -16.51 -1.88 32.85
CA LYS A 325 -15.71 -1.90 34.09
C LYS A 325 -14.24 -1.56 33.84
N LYS A 326 -13.72 -1.88 32.66
CA LYS A 326 -12.35 -1.65 32.21
C LYS A 326 -12.38 -0.95 30.86
N ILE A 327 -11.38 -0.13 30.56
CA ILE A 327 -11.25 0.52 29.25
C ILE A 327 -10.77 -0.53 28.23
N LYS A 328 -11.54 -0.75 27.16
CA LYS A 328 -11.19 -1.72 26.11
C LYS A 328 -10.34 -1.09 25.02
N VAL A 329 -9.13 -1.60 24.82
CA VAL A 329 -8.18 -1.09 23.83
C VAL A 329 -7.84 -2.19 22.83
N ALA A 330 -8.07 -1.94 21.55
CA ALA A 330 -7.69 -2.85 20.48
C ALA A 330 -6.45 -2.36 19.74
N TYR A 331 -5.41 -3.18 19.66
CA TYR A 331 -4.27 -2.96 18.78
C TYR A 331 -4.46 -3.75 17.48
N ILE A 332 -4.39 -3.06 16.34
CA ILE A 332 -4.80 -3.58 15.04
C ILE A 332 -3.57 -3.58 14.11
N SER A 333 -3.11 -4.75 13.67
CA SER A 333 -1.85 -4.85 12.92
C SER A 333 -1.72 -6.07 12.00
N ALA A 334 -0.99 -5.89 10.89
CA ALA A 334 -0.42 -6.99 10.10
C ALA A 334 0.88 -7.55 10.70
N ASP A 335 1.47 -6.85 11.67
CA ASP A 335 2.88 -7.05 12.05
C ASP A 335 3.06 -7.89 13.32
N PHE A 336 2.00 -8.59 13.76
CA PHE A 336 2.02 -9.50 14.92
C PHE A 336 2.74 -10.83 14.64
N TYR A 337 4.01 -10.72 14.27
CA TYR A 337 4.98 -11.80 14.07
C TYR A 337 6.38 -11.22 14.34
N ASN A 338 7.47 -11.94 14.01
CA ASN A 338 8.84 -11.44 14.13
C ASN A 338 9.12 -10.28 13.13
N HIS A 339 8.59 -9.11 13.48
CA HIS A 339 8.62 -7.85 12.76
C HIS A 339 9.01 -6.72 13.72
N ALA A 340 9.57 -5.63 13.18
CA ALA A 340 10.07 -4.50 13.98
C ALA A 340 9.05 -3.97 15.00
N THR A 341 7.79 -3.78 14.60
CA THR A 341 6.68 -3.35 15.46
C THR A 341 6.52 -4.24 16.69
N SER A 342 6.45 -5.56 16.49
CA SER A 342 6.30 -6.52 17.59
C SER A 342 7.53 -6.60 18.47
N ILE A 343 8.73 -6.58 17.87
CA ILE A 343 10.00 -6.59 18.61
C ILE A 343 10.10 -5.39 19.55
N LEU A 344 9.61 -4.23 19.13
CA LEU A 344 9.61 -3.01 19.94
C LEU A 344 8.58 -3.08 21.07
N MET A 345 7.36 -3.51 20.78
CA MET A 345 6.21 -3.34 21.67
C MET A 345 5.92 -4.52 22.60
N ILE A 346 6.45 -5.71 22.33
CA ILE A 346 6.02 -6.94 23.00
C ILE A 346 6.14 -6.86 24.53
N GLU A 347 7.20 -6.27 25.06
CA GLU A 347 7.37 -6.14 26.50
C GLU A 347 6.32 -5.20 27.12
N MET A 348 5.90 -4.15 26.41
CA MET A 348 4.82 -3.27 26.87
C MET A 348 3.50 -4.03 26.93
N PHE A 349 3.18 -4.82 25.90
CA PHE A 349 1.96 -5.64 25.88
C PHE A 349 1.90 -6.59 27.08
N GLU A 350 3.01 -7.22 27.45
CA GLU A 350 3.09 -8.13 28.60
C GLU A 350 2.90 -7.44 29.96
N GLN A 351 3.12 -6.13 30.05
CA GLN A 351 3.15 -5.40 31.32
C GLN A 351 1.92 -4.53 31.56
N HIS A 352 1.05 -4.38 30.58
CA HIS A 352 -0.16 -3.58 30.67
C HIS A 352 -1.02 -3.91 31.91
N ASP A 353 -1.60 -2.88 32.54
CA ASP A 353 -2.43 -3.03 33.73
C ASP A 353 -3.81 -3.62 33.39
N THR A 354 -3.90 -4.94 33.47
CA THR A 354 -5.15 -5.70 33.23
C THR A 354 -6.20 -5.49 34.32
N SER A 355 -5.92 -4.77 35.42
CA SER A 355 -6.96 -4.42 36.40
C SER A 355 -7.84 -3.25 35.91
N ARG A 356 -7.28 -2.37 35.08
CA ARG A 356 -7.92 -1.15 34.56
C ARG A 356 -8.32 -1.25 33.09
N PHE A 357 -7.58 -2.05 32.32
CA PHE A 357 -7.75 -2.18 30.88
C PHE A 357 -8.05 -3.62 30.47
N GLU A 358 -8.70 -3.76 29.34
CA GLU A 358 -8.86 -5.03 28.61
C GLU A 358 -8.26 -4.83 27.21
N PHE A 359 -7.25 -5.63 26.87
CA PHE A 359 -6.49 -5.47 25.63
C PHE A 359 -6.82 -6.57 24.62
N VAL A 360 -7.11 -6.13 23.40
CA VAL A 360 -7.44 -6.98 22.26
C VAL A 360 -6.39 -6.81 21.16
N ALA A 361 -5.82 -7.91 20.67
CA ALA A 361 -5.01 -7.93 19.46
C ALA A 361 -5.86 -8.38 18.28
N ILE A 362 -5.96 -7.54 17.24
CA ILE A 362 -6.63 -7.87 15.97
C ILE A 362 -5.56 -8.00 14.88
N ALA A 363 -5.26 -9.25 14.52
CA ALA A 363 -4.24 -9.60 13.57
C ALA A 363 -4.84 -9.90 12.20
N PHE A 364 -4.43 -9.20 11.14
CA PHE A 364 -4.83 -9.54 9.75
C PHE A 364 -3.71 -10.20 8.96
N ASN A 365 -2.92 -11.04 9.64
CA ASN A 365 -1.92 -11.93 9.06
C ASN A 365 -2.05 -13.32 9.70
N SER A 366 -1.64 -14.36 8.98
CA SER A 366 -1.73 -15.76 9.42
C SER A 366 -0.36 -16.36 9.79
N LYS A 367 0.62 -15.55 10.20
CA LYS A 367 1.95 -16.02 10.59
C LYS A 367 1.88 -16.76 11.93
N ASP A 368 2.82 -17.68 12.13
CA ASP A 368 2.94 -18.45 13.37
C ASP A 368 4.41 -18.70 13.70
N ASP A 369 5.02 -17.74 14.40
CA ASP A 369 6.38 -17.82 14.92
C ASP A 369 6.42 -17.59 16.44
N ASP A 370 7.60 -17.64 17.05
CA ASP A 370 7.74 -17.52 18.50
C ASP A 370 7.28 -16.16 19.04
N MET A 371 7.42 -15.09 18.24
CA MET A 371 6.89 -13.78 18.59
C MET A 371 5.36 -13.78 18.58
N THR A 372 4.75 -14.42 17.58
CA THR A 372 3.28 -14.58 17.50
C THR A 372 2.74 -15.29 18.74
N LYS A 373 3.42 -16.33 19.24
CA LYS A 373 3.03 -17.05 20.46
C LYS A 373 3.14 -16.17 21.72
N ARG A 374 4.21 -15.37 21.81
CA ARG A 374 4.40 -14.39 22.90
C ARG A 374 3.28 -13.34 22.90
N ILE A 375 2.93 -12.81 21.72
CA ILE A 375 1.83 -11.86 21.54
C ILE A 375 0.50 -12.48 21.97
N LYS A 376 0.15 -13.68 21.49
CA LYS A 376 -1.10 -14.37 21.87
C LYS A 376 -1.25 -14.54 23.39
N THR A 377 -0.14 -14.61 24.13
CA THR A 377 -0.13 -14.74 25.60
C THR A 377 -0.20 -13.38 26.30
N ALA A 378 0.27 -12.31 25.66
CA ALA A 378 0.32 -10.96 26.23
C ALA A 378 -1.04 -10.22 26.24
N PHE A 379 -2.01 -10.67 25.44
CA PHE A 379 -3.31 -10.03 25.30
C PHE A 379 -4.43 -10.83 25.98
N ASP A 380 -5.45 -10.12 26.50
CA ASP A 380 -6.66 -10.76 27.03
C ASP A 380 -7.42 -11.51 25.92
N THR A 381 -7.39 -10.98 24.69
CA THR A 381 -8.00 -11.61 23.51
C THR A 381 -7.14 -11.38 22.27
N TYR A 382 -6.88 -12.46 21.52
CA TYR A 382 -6.20 -12.41 20.21
C TYR A 382 -7.16 -12.92 19.13
N ILE A 383 -7.34 -12.16 18.05
CA ILE A 383 -8.24 -12.51 16.96
C ILE A 383 -7.50 -12.44 15.62
N ASP A 384 -7.46 -13.57 14.91
CA ASP A 384 -7.05 -13.62 13.51
C ASP A 384 -8.23 -13.24 12.61
N VAL A 385 -8.04 -12.20 11.81
CA VAL A 385 -9.01 -11.66 10.85
C VAL A 385 -8.45 -11.60 9.43
N SER A 386 -7.40 -12.37 9.13
CA SER A 386 -6.72 -12.40 7.83
C SER A 386 -7.66 -12.68 6.63
N GLU A 387 -8.72 -13.46 6.84
CA GLU A 387 -9.71 -13.78 5.82
C GLU A 387 -10.90 -12.82 5.74
N LYS A 388 -10.99 -11.84 6.66
CA LYS A 388 -12.12 -10.89 6.74
C LYS A 388 -11.84 -9.62 5.93
N SER A 389 -12.90 -9.06 5.36
CA SER A 389 -12.91 -7.73 4.73
C SER A 389 -12.78 -6.60 5.76
N ASP A 390 -12.46 -5.38 5.29
CA ASP A 390 -12.30 -4.22 6.18
C ASP A 390 -13.60 -3.94 6.96
N PHE A 391 -14.74 -4.08 6.28
CA PHE A 391 -16.06 -3.88 6.87
C PHE A 391 -16.37 -4.94 7.94
N GLU A 392 -16.14 -6.23 7.67
CA GLU A 392 -16.37 -7.30 8.66
C GLU A 392 -15.49 -7.13 9.91
N ILE A 393 -14.27 -6.61 9.75
CA ILE A 393 -13.39 -6.30 10.88
C ILE A 393 -13.93 -5.09 11.66
N ALA A 394 -14.41 -4.05 10.96
CA ALA A 394 -15.02 -2.89 11.60
C ALA A 394 -16.30 -3.28 12.36
N GLU A 395 -17.15 -4.15 11.81
CA GLU A 395 -18.32 -4.71 12.51
C GLU A 395 -17.92 -5.51 13.76
N LEU A 396 -16.85 -6.30 13.68
CA LEU A 396 -16.32 -7.02 14.83
C LEU A 396 -15.91 -6.04 15.94
N ILE A 397 -15.09 -5.03 15.62
CA ILE A 397 -14.64 -3.99 16.57
C ILE A 397 -15.85 -3.29 17.21
N ARG A 398 -16.86 -2.94 16.41
CA ARG A 398 -18.11 -2.32 16.88
C ARG A 398 -18.89 -3.25 17.83
N SER A 399 -18.96 -4.54 17.52
CA SER A 399 -19.69 -5.55 18.31
C SER A 399 -19.04 -5.86 19.66
N MET A 400 -17.70 -5.71 19.73
CA MET A 400 -16.93 -5.87 20.96
C MET A 400 -17.02 -4.65 21.88
N GLU A 401 -17.61 -3.55 21.39
CA GLU A 401 -17.65 -2.25 22.07
C GLU A 401 -16.23 -1.78 22.43
N ILE A 402 -15.29 -1.84 21.49
CA ILE A 402 -13.93 -1.32 21.73
C ILE A 402 -14.01 0.19 21.99
N ASP A 403 -13.42 0.65 23.09
CA ASP A 403 -13.36 2.08 23.45
C ASP A 403 -12.30 2.80 22.60
N ILE A 404 -11.11 2.21 22.46
CA ILE A 404 -9.96 2.81 21.76
C ILE A 404 -9.41 1.81 20.73
N ALA A 405 -9.44 2.18 19.46
CA ALA A 405 -8.84 1.41 18.37
C ALA A 405 -7.51 2.03 17.95
N VAL A 406 -6.41 1.30 18.10
CA VAL A 406 -5.05 1.75 17.80
C VAL A 406 -4.58 1.10 16.49
N ASP A 407 -4.37 1.93 15.47
CA ASP A 407 -3.73 1.53 14.22
C ASP A 407 -2.22 1.43 14.42
N LEU A 408 -1.66 0.23 14.20
CA LEU A 408 -0.22 -0.02 14.28
C LEU A 408 0.48 -0.02 12.91
N LYS A 409 -0.22 0.35 11.83
CA LYS A 409 0.29 0.23 10.45
C LYS A 409 0.46 1.57 9.74
N GLY A 410 -0.57 2.41 9.72
CA GLY A 410 -0.62 3.60 8.88
C GLY A 410 -0.50 3.28 7.38
N HIS A 411 0.38 3.96 6.64
CA HIS A 411 0.53 3.81 5.17
C HIS A 411 1.59 2.78 4.76
N THR A 412 1.88 1.80 5.61
CA THR A 412 2.88 0.75 5.34
C THR A 412 2.32 -0.44 4.55
N THR A 413 3.18 -1.40 4.20
CA THR A 413 2.77 -2.64 3.52
C THR A 413 1.67 -3.36 4.31
N ASP A 414 0.65 -3.86 3.58
CA ASP A 414 -0.54 -4.52 4.12
C ASP A 414 -1.42 -3.63 5.02
N ALA A 415 -1.30 -2.30 4.93
CA ALA A 415 -2.18 -1.36 5.60
C ALA A 415 -3.67 -1.58 5.30
N ARG A 416 -4.52 -1.40 6.31
CA ARG A 416 -5.99 -1.57 6.21
C ARG A 416 -6.75 -0.41 6.88
N LEU A 417 -6.42 0.83 6.50
CA LEU A 417 -7.08 2.03 7.03
C LEU A 417 -8.59 2.10 6.71
N GLY A 418 -9.07 1.32 5.75
CA GLY A 418 -10.51 1.21 5.46
C GLY A 418 -11.32 0.68 6.64
N ILE A 419 -10.72 -0.10 7.55
CA ILE A 419 -11.34 -0.53 8.82
C ILE A 419 -11.74 0.71 9.64
N PHE A 420 -10.81 1.65 9.79
CA PHE A 420 -11.00 2.87 10.58
C PHE A 420 -11.88 3.91 9.87
N ALA A 421 -11.94 3.88 8.54
CA ALA A 421 -12.82 4.73 7.74
C ALA A 421 -14.31 4.47 8.02
N HIS A 422 -14.66 3.26 8.48
CA HIS A 422 -15.99 2.91 8.97
C HIS A 422 -16.29 3.41 10.39
N ARG A 423 -15.32 4.02 11.07
CA ARG A 423 -15.40 4.51 12.46
C ARG A 423 -16.06 3.47 13.40
N PRO A 424 -15.46 2.29 13.59
CA PRO A 424 -16.02 1.25 14.47
C PRO A 424 -15.89 1.53 15.97
N ALA A 425 -14.97 2.42 16.38
CA ALA A 425 -14.73 2.81 17.77
C ALA A 425 -14.90 4.33 17.97
N PRO A 426 -15.25 4.80 19.17
CA PRO A 426 -15.39 6.23 19.47
C PRO A 426 -14.06 7.00 19.39
N ILE A 427 -12.95 6.34 19.74
CA ILE A 427 -11.60 6.89 19.73
C ILE A 427 -10.72 6.03 18.83
N GLN A 428 -10.07 6.65 17.84
CA GLN A 428 -9.14 6.00 16.93
C GLN A 428 -7.77 6.68 16.98
N VAL A 429 -6.71 5.89 17.10
CA VAL A 429 -5.35 6.38 17.40
C VAL A 429 -4.36 5.86 16.36
N ASN A 430 -3.58 6.76 15.78
CA ASN A 430 -2.38 6.43 15.00
C ASN A 430 -1.22 6.15 15.96
N TYR A 431 -0.65 4.94 15.91
CA TYR A 431 0.61 4.68 16.58
C TYR A 431 1.56 3.76 15.80
N LEU A 432 2.80 4.25 15.78
CA LEU A 432 4.06 3.65 15.38
C LEU A 432 4.28 3.38 13.89
N GLY A 433 3.39 2.66 13.20
CA GLY A 433 3.69 2.13 11.87
C GLY A 433 4.10 3.19 10.84
N GLN A 434 3.39 4.33 10.83
CA GLN A 434 3.66 5.46 9.93
C GLN A 434 4.40 6.58 10.67
N ALA A 435 5.56 6.95 10.15
CA ALA A 435 6.40 8.02 10.68
C ALA A 435 5.99 9.41 10.14
N SER A 436 4.68 9.69 10.11
CA SER A 436 4.06 10.96 9.71
C SER A 436 2.55 10.93 10.04
N THR A 437 1.84 12.02 9.74
CA THR A 437 0.36 12.09 9.77
C THR A 437 -0.26 11.02 8.87
N LEU A 438 -1.41 10.47 9.26
CA LEU A 438 -2.20 9.61 8.38
C LEU A 438 -2.99 10.39 7.34
N GLY A 439 -3.21 11.70 7.52
CA GLY A 439 -4.07 12.48 6.63
C GLY A 439 -5.53 12.00 6.64
N ALA A 440 -5.93 11.27 7.68
CA ALA A 440 -7.21 10.59 7.78
C ALA A 440 -8.12 11.30 8.79
N PRO A 441 -9.24 11.92 8.36
CA PRO A 441 -10.07 12.74 9.24
C PRO A 441 -10.84 11.92 10.28
N TYR A 442 -10.84 10.59 10.15
CA TYR A 442 -11.47 9.66 11.09
C TYR A 442 -10.49 9.14 12.16
N ILE A 443 -9.20 9.50 12.12
CA ILE A 443 -8.25 9.16 13.18
C ILE A 443 -8.12 10.36 14.13
N ASP A 444 -8.43 10.16 15.40
CA ASP A 444 -8.61 11.26 16.35
C ASP A 444 -7.28 11.72 16.97
N TYR A 445 -6.35 10.79 17.26
CA TYR A 445 -5.09 11.10 17.96
C TYR A 445 -3.86 10.45 17.32
N ILE A 446 -2.69 11.05 17.55
CA ILE A 446 -1.38 10.47 17.27
C ILE A 446 -0.54 10.52 18.55
N LEU A 447 0.09 9.39 18.91
CA LEU A 447 0.97 9.29 20.08
C LEU A 447 2.43 9.57 19.66
N VAL A 448 3.01 10.64 20.19
CA VAL A 448 4.36 11.13 19.84
C VAL A 448 5.09 11.68 21.07
N ASP A 449 6.28 12.25 20.89
CA ASP A 449 6.99 13.05 21.89
C ASP A 449 7.32 14.45 21.38
N LYS A 450 7.77 15.33 22.28
CA LYS A 450 8.02 16.75 21.99
C LYS A 450 9.26 16.99 21.12
N HIS A 451 10.22 16.06 21.10
CA HIS A 451 11.39 16.17 20.23
C HIS A 451 11.01 15.84 18.79
N LEU A 452 10.15 14.84 18.63
CA LEU A 452 9.67 14.34 17.35
C LEU A 452 8.70 15.30 16.67
N VAL A 453 7.67 15.77 17.38
CA VAL A 453 6.69 16.74 16.88
C VAL A 453 6.72 17.99 17.76
N PRO A 454 7.49 19.02 17.40
CA PRO A 454 7.49 20.27 18.14
C PRO A 454 6.07 20.87 18.22
N PRO A 455 5.70 21.56 19.32
CA PRO A 455 4.37 22.17 19.47
C PRO A 455 3.93 23.07 18.30
N GLU A 456 4.87 23.76 17.67
CA GLU A 456 4.65 24.60 16.51
C GLU A 456 4.22 23.82 15.24
N SER A 457 4.53 22.52 15.16
CA SER A 457 4.18 21.66 14.02
C SER A 457 2.84 20.94 14.19
N GLN A 458 2.12 21.13 15.30
CA GLN A 458 0.84 20.45 15.57
C GLN A 458 -0.22 20.68 14.48
N GLN A 459 -0.19 21.84 13.82
CA GLN A 459 -1.12 22.21 12.74
C GLN A 459 -0.94 21.37 11.46
N ASP A 460 0.22 20.75 11.30
CA ASP A 460 0.58 19.94 10.14
C ASP A 460 0.12 18.47 10.30
N TYR A 461 -0.54 18.14 11.42
CA TYR A 461 -1.13 16.83 11.69
C TYR A 461 -2.65 16.92 11.61
N THR A 462 -3.27 15.91 10.99
CA THR A 462 -4.74 15.79 10.97
C THR A 462 -5.27 15.33 12.33
N GLU A 463 -4.50 14.47 12.99
CA GLU A 463 -4.75 13.92 14.30
C GLU A 463 -4.41 14.94 15.40
N LYS A 464 -5.04 14.79 16.56
CA LYS A 464 -4.62 15.51 17.76
C LYS A 464 -3.38 14.87 18.38
N VAL A 465 -2.31 15.64 18.40
CA VAL A 465 -1.01 15.29 18.98
C VAL A 465 -1.12 15.06 20.50
N VAL A 466 -0.72 13.88 20.94
CA VAL A 466 -0.58 13.50 22.35
C VAL A 466 0.89 13.25 22.66
N TYR A 467 1.43 14.05 23.57
CA TYR A 467 2.82 13.95 23.99
C TYR A 467 2.99 12.96 25.13
N LEU A 468 3.68 11.87 24.84
CA LEU A 468 4.27 10.96 25.80
C LEU A 468 5.47 11.65 26.51
N PRO A 469 5.82 11.24 27.74
CA PRO A 469 6.68 12.04 28.61
C PRO A 469 8.14 12.17 28.15
N ASP A 470 8.69 11.16 27.46
CA ASP A 470 10.11 11.11 27.09
C ASP A 470 10.31 10.85 25.58
N THR A 471 9.94 9.66 25.12
CA THR A 471 10.00 9.29 23.70
C THR A 471 8.75 8.51 23.30
N TYR A 472 8.38 8.60 22.02
CA TYR A 472 7.26 7.84 21.47
C TYR A 472 7.58 6.35 21.23
N LEU A 473 8.85 6.02 21.05
CA LEU A 473 9.28 4.68 20.65
C LEU A 473 9.47 3.80 21.88
N VAL A 474 8.69 2.74 22.00
CA VAL A 474 8.90 1.71 23.03
C VAL A 474 9.98 0.73 22.58
N CYS A 475 10.81 0.27 23.50
CA CYS A 475 11.89 -0.65 23.22
C CYS A 475 11.87 -1.82 24.21
N ASP A 476 11.76 -3.05 23.71
CA ASP A 476 11.91 -4.27 24.53
C ASP A 476 13.32 -4.30 25.15
N SER A 477 13.37 -4.16 26.47
CA SER A 477 14.58 -4.16 27.30
C SER A 477 15.11 -5.58 27.55
N LYS A 478 14.36 -6.61 27.16
CA LYS A 478 14.73 -8.03 27.29
C LYS A 478 15.32 -8.59 25.99
N ARG A 479 15.59 -7.76 24.98
CA ARG A 479 16.17 -8.22 23.70
C ARG A 479 17.53 -8.88 23.91
N PRO A 480 17.69 -10.17 23.56
CA PRO A 480 18.93 -10.89 23.80
C PRO A 480 20.03 -10.41 22.87
N ILE A 481 21.19 -10.07 23.44
CA ILE A 481 22.43 -9.87 22.67
C ILE A 481 23.23 -11.17 22.72
N SER A 482 23.58 -11.72 21.56
CA SER A 482 24.33 -12.98 21.48
C SER A 482 25.67 -12.88 22.24
N SER A 483 26.04 -13.98 22.91
CA SER A 483 27.35 -14.17 23.53
C SER A 483 28.43 -14.57 22.53
N GLN A 484 28.06 -14.80 21.26
CA GLN A 484 29.00 -15.12 20.20
C GLN A 484 30.07 -14.02 20.08
N THR A 485 31.33 -14.43 20.11
CA THR A 485 32.48 -13.56 19.91
C THR A 485 32.85 -13.52 18.42
N PHE A 486 33.12 -12.32 17.92
CA PHE A 486 33.60 -12.11 16.54
C PHE A 486 34.97 -11.45 16.59
N THR A 487 35.78 -11.70 15.57
CA THR A 487 36.92 -10.83 15.25
C THR A 487 36.50 -9.87 14.14
N ARG A 488 37.20 -8.74 14.00
CA ARG A 488 36.95 -7.81 12.88
C ARG A 488 37.17 -8.51 11.54
N THR A 489 38.21 -9.33 11.40
CA THR A 489 38.45 -10.13 10.19
C THR A 489 37.25 -11.02 9.80
N VAL A 490 36.63 -11.73 10.75
CA VAL A 490 35.45 -12.60 10.45
C VAL A 490 34.27 -11.78 9.93
N LEU A 491 34.17 -10.51 10.31
CA LEU A 491 33.14 -9.58 9.86
C LEU A 491 33.50 -8.84 8.56
N GLY A 492 34.66 -9.14 7.96
CA GLY A 492 35.19 -8.45 6.79
C GLY A 492 35.72 -7.03 7.09
N LEU A 493 35.95 -6.71 8.36
CA LEU A 493 36.46 -5.43 8.82
C LEU A 493 37.99 -5.48 8.99
N PRO A 494 38.69 -4.35 8.84
CA PRO A 494 40.11 -4.27 9.16
C PRO A 494 40.34 -4.45 10.66
N GLU A 495 41.44 -5.10 11.06
CA GLU A 495 41.78 -5.33 12.47
C GLU A 495 42.01 -4.01 13.23
N THR A 496 42.51 -2.98 12.56
CA THR A 496 42.72 -1.63 13.08
C THR A 496 41.97 -0.60 12.24
N GLY A 497 41.93 0.65 12.71
CA GLY A 497 41.21 1.73 12.03
C GLY A 497 39.80 1.94 12.57
N PHE A 498 39.20 3.07 12.18
CA PHE A 498 37.90 3.51 12.67
C PHE A 498 36.76 2.88 11.85
N VAL A 499 35.74 2.32 12.50
CA VAL A 499 34.59 1.72 11.82
C VAL A 499 33.38 2.64 11.94
N PHE A 500 33.12 3.42 10.90
CA PHE A 500 31.81 4.06 10.74
C PHE A 500 30.78 3.00 10.38
N CYS A 501 29.58 3.07 10.95
CA CYS A 501 28.53 2.09 10.72
C CYS A 501 27.22 2.76 10.30
N CYS A 502 26.51 2.18 9.34
CA CYS A 502 25.12 2.52 9.05
C CYS A 502 24.38 1.25 8.64
N PHE A 503 23.57 0.70 9.55
CA PHE A 503 22.76 -0.50 9.30
C PHE A 503 21.32 -0.19 8.90
N ASN A 504 21.06 1.03 8.43
CA ASN A 504 19.81 1.39 7.79
C ASN A 504 19.66 0.67 6.43
N ASN A 505 18.41 0.42 6.02
CA ASN A 505 18.14 0.00 4.64
C ASN A 505 18.71 1.01 3.63
N SER A 506 19.17 0.51 2.48
CA SER A 506 19.84 1.31 1.44
C SER A 506 19.01 2.48 0.92
N TYR A 507 17.67 2.35 0.90
CA TYR A 507 16.77 3.42 0.45
C TYR A 507 16.86 4.70 1.29
N LYS A 508 17.33 4.61 2.55
CA LYS A 508 17.52 5.78 3.43
C LYS A 508 18.82 6.54 3.14
N ILE A 509 19.73 5.96 2.34
CA ILE A 509 21.01 6.57 2.01
C ILE A 509 20.81 7.52 0.83
N SER A 510 20.77 8.81 1.12
CA SER A 510 20.72 9.87 0.12
C SER A 510 22.11 10.20 -0.44
N PRO A 511 22.19 10.74 -1.67
CA PRO A 511 23.48 11.13 -2.26
C PRO A 511 24.20 12.21 -1.44
N PHE A 512 23.48 13.13 -0.79
CA PHE A 512 24.10 14.19 0.02
C PHE A 512 24.67 13.67 1.34
N MET A 513 24.02 12.70 2.00
CA MET A 513 24.60 12.02 3.17
C MET A 513 25.84 11.22 2.77
N PHE A 514 25.76 10.51 1.64
CA PHE A 514 26.89 9.73 1.15
C PHE A 514 28.10 10.62 0.78
N ASN A 515 27.87 11.83 0.26
CA ASN A 515 28.93 12.81 0.03
C ASN A 515 29.71 13.13 1.32
N ILE A 516 29.01 13.35 2.43
CA ILE A 516 29.62 13.59 3.75
C ILE A 516 30.44 12.38 4.16
N TRP A 517 29.88 11.18 4.06
CA TRP A 517 30.57 9.96 4.46
C TRP A 517 31.84 9.72 3.65
N MET A 518 31.85 10.03 2.35
CA MET A 518 33.06 9.90 1.54
C MET A 518 34.15 10.89 1.95
N ARG A 519 33.77 12.13 2.28
CA ARG A 519 34.72 13.12 2.84
C ARG A 519 35.26 12.68 4.20
N LEU A 520 34.43 12.08 5.06
CA LEU A 520 34.88 11.52 6.34
C LEU A 520 35.88 10.39 6.13
N LEU A 521 35.62 9.47 5.21
CA LEU A 521 36.57 8.41 4.87
C LEU A 521 37.90 9.01 4.37
N GLN A 522 37.88 10.06 3.54
CA GLN A 522 39.13 10.72 3.10
C GLN A 522 39.89 11.37 4.25
N GLN A 523 39.19 12.01 5.18
CA GLN A 523 39.79 12.74 6.31
C GLN A 523 40.25 11.83 7.46
N VAL A 524 39.72 10.60 7.55
CA VAL A 524 40.10 9.60 8.54
C VAL A 524 40.75 8.41 7.82
N PRO A 525 42.08 8.40 7.67
CA PRO A 525 42.80 7.29 7.05
C PRO A 525 42.48 5.95 7.71
N ASP A 526 42.56 4.87 6.94
CA ASP A 526 42.30 3.49 7.38
C ASP A 526 40.90 3.20 7.95
N SER A 527 40.00 4.19 7.98
CA SER A 527 38.61 3.97 8.38
C SER A 527 37.81 3.23 7.29
N VAL A 528 36.75 2.56 7.69
CA VAL A 528 35.80 1.93 6.76
C VAL A 528 34.38 2.36 7.08
N LEU A 529 33.51 2.31 6.07
CA LEU A 529 32.08 2.46 6.23
C LEU A 529 31.44 1.08 6.14
N TRP A 530 30.83 0.64 7.23
CA TRP A 530 30.20 -0.65 7.37
C TRP A 530 28.68 -0.53 7.22
N LEU A 531 28.18 -1.03 6.11
CA LEU A 531 26.78 -0.96 5.70
C LEU A 531 26.08 -2.29 5.88
N ILE A 532 24.77 -2.31 6.11
CA ILE A 532 24.00 -3.56 5.96
C ILE A 532 24.00 -3.97 4.48
N GLU A 533 24.16 -5.25 4.21
CA GLU A 533 24.10 -5.78 2.84
C GLU A 533 22.67 -5.60 2.29
N GLY A 534 22.58 -4.71 1.30
CA GLY A 534 21.37 -4.46 0.55
C GLY A 534 21.27 -5.32 -0.71
N HIS A 535 20.47 -4.86 -1.66
CA HIS A 535 20.39 -5.50 -2.98
C HIS A 535 21.75 -5.42 -3.71
N PRO A 536 22.17 -6.43 -4.50
CA PRO A 536 23.46 -6.42 -5.18
C PRO A 536 23.74 -5.16 -6.03
N ALA A 537 22.71 -4.65 -6.71
CA ALA A 537 22.82 -3.39 -7.46
C ALA A 537 23.15 -2.19 -6.57
N ALA A 538 22.60 -2.13 -5.34
CA ALA A 538 22.90 -1.08 -4.38
C ALA A 538 24.37 -1.12 -3.93
N CYS A 539 24.86 -2.31 -3.58
CA CYS A 539 26.26 -2.50 -3.19
C CYS A 539 27.21 -2.08 -4.32
N GLN A 540 26.90 -2.45 -5.56
CA GLN A 540 27.70 -2.06 -6.72
C GLN A 540 27.61 -0.55 -7.01
N ASN A 541 26.42 0.04 -6.96
CA ASN A 541 26.23 1.46 -7.19
C ASN A 541 26.95 2.30 -6.12
N LEU A 542 26.84 1.94 -4.85
CA LEU A 542 27.57 2.62 -3.77
C LEU A 542 29.09 2.54 -3.95
N ARG A 543 29.63 1.39 -4.37
CA ARG A 543 31.06 1.24 -4.73
C ARG A 543 31.46 2.14 -5.89
N ASN A 544 30.64 2.21 -6.94
CA ASN A 544 30.87 3.11 -8.07
C ASN A 544 30.83 4.58 -7.63
N GLU A 545 29.89 4.95 -6.77
CA GLU A 545 29.74 6.31 -6.23
C GLU A 545 30.90 6.68 -5.29
N ALA A 546 31.44 5.73 -4.52
CA ALA A 546 32.66 5.93 -3.73
C ALA A 546 33.87 6.22 -4.63
N LEU A 547 34.05 5.42 -5.68
CA LEU A 547 35.15 5.59 -6.64
C LEU A 547 35.08 6.96 -7.32
N LYS A 548 33.88 7.41 -7.74
CA LYS A 548 33.66 8.75 -8.32
C LYS A 548 34.06 9.89 -7.37
N ARG A 549 34.04 9.65 -6.05
CA ARG A 549 34.42 10.62 -5.01
C ARG A 549 35.86 10.45 -4.54
N GLY A 550 36.65 9.58 -5.17
CA GLY A 550 38.05 9.36 -4.82
C GLY A 550 38.24 8.51 -3.56
N VAL A 551 37.28 7.64 -3.23
CA VAL A 551 37.37 6.66 -2.14
C VAL A 551 37.44 5.26 -2.74
N SER A 552 38.40 4.44 -2.28
CA SER A 552 38.53 3.04 -2.71
C SER A 552 37.24 2.26 -2.38
N PRO A 553 36.65 1.52 -3.34
CA PRO A 553 35.47 0.70 -3.13
C PRO A 553 35.58 -0.31 -1.98
N GLU A 554 36.79 -0.76 -1.67
CA GLU A 554 37.11 -1.71 -0.62
C GLU A 554 36.91 -1.12 0.79
N ARG A 555 36.84 0.21 0.92
CA ARG A 555 36.50 0.89 2.18
C ARG A 555 35.01 0.84 2.52
N LEU A 556 34.18 0.34 1.58
CA LEU A 556 32.79 -0.01 1.83
C LEU A 556 32.67 -1.50 2.13
N VAL A 557 32.38 -1.83 3.39
CA VAL A 557 32.17 -3.21 3.85
C VAL A 557 30.68 -3.45 4.01
N PHE A 558 30.17 -4.58 3.51
CA PHE A 558 28.75 -4.93 3.56
C PHE A 558 28.51 -6.11 4.50
N ALA A 559 27.69 -5.91 5.52
CA ALA A 559 27.39 -6.88 6.55
C ALA A 559 26.18 -7.74 6.14
N PRO A 560 26.31 -9.08 6.05
CA PRO A 560 25.21 -9.93 5.63
C PRO A 560 24.03 -9.90 6.61
N LYS A 561 22.86 -10.34 6.17
CA LYS A 561 21.69 -10.53 7.04
C LYS A 561 21.94 -11.70 8.00
N VAL A 562 21.70 -11.48 9.28
CA VAL A 562 21.90 -12.44 10.37
C VAL A 562 20.73 -12.39 11.35
N ALA A 563 20.62 -13.37 12.25
CA ALA A 563 19.61 -13.35 13.31
C ALA A 563 19.73 -12.08 14.19
N SER A 564 18.60 -11.59 14.73
CA SER A 564 18.54 -10.32 15.48
C SER A 564 19.54 -10.25 16.65
N SER A 565 19.67 -11.31 17.46
CA SER A 565 20.63 -11.32 18.58
C SER A 565 22.10 -11.25 18.14
N VAL A 566 22.41 -11.82 16.97
CA VAL A 566 23.74 -11.74 16.34
C VAL A 566 23.96 -10.36 15.71
N HIS A 567 22.91 -9.77 15.12
CA HIS A 567 22.92 -8.40 14.62
C HIS A 567 23.23 -7.40 15.75
N LEU A 568 22.61 -7.54 16.92
CA LEU A 568 22.92 -6.72 18.09
C LEU A 568 24.38 -6.92 18.55
N ALA A 569 24.85 -8.18 18.63
CA ALA A 569 26.20 -8.46 19.11
C ALA A 569 27.30 -7.84 18.22
N ARG A 570 27.12 -7.85 16.90
CA ARG A 570 28.14 -7.34 15.97
C ARG A 570 28.30 -5.81 16.00
N HIS A 571 27.35 -5.05 16.52
CA HIS A 571 27.47 -3.59 16.69
C HIS A 571 28.68 -3.21 17.57
N ARG A 572 29.12 -4.11 18.46
CA ARG A 572 30.32 -3.94 19.31
C ARG A 572 31.61 -3.69 18.51
N HIS A 573 31.63 -4.03 17.22
CA HIS A 573 32.80 -3.85 16.35
C HIS A 573 32.81 -2.52 15.59
N ALA A 574 31.70 -1.77 15.64
CA ALA A 574 31.62 -0.42 15.12
C ALA A 574 32.07 0.62 16.16
N ASP A 575 32.53 1.77 15.68
CA ASP A 575 32.99 2.86 16.53
C ASP A 575 31.95 3.97 16.68
N LEU A 576 31.32 4.36 15.58
CA LEU A 576 30.28 5.37 15.52
C LEU A 576 29.22 4.99 14.48
N PHE A 577 27.95 5.03 14.87
CA PHE A 577 26.85 4.92 13.93
C PHE A 577 26.56 6.29 13.30
N LEU A 578 26.56 6.33 11.96
CA LEU A 578 26.19 7.49 11.15
C LEU A 578 24.75 7.34 10.70
N ASP A 579 23.87 8.19 11.23
CA ASP A 579 22.46 8.22 10.85
C ASP A 579 22.23 8.87 9.47
N THR A 580 21.00 8.81 8.98
CA THR A 580 20.59 9.24 7.63
C THR A 580 19.54 10.35 7.64
N LEU A 581 19.50 11.09 6.53
CA LEU A 581 18.45 12.04 6.15
C LEU A 581 18.06 11.79 4.68
N PRO A 582 16.78 11.98 4.30
CA PRO A 582 15.69 12.59 5.08
C PRO A 582 15.00 11.66 6.09
N VAL A 583 15.32 10.36 6.09
CA VAL A 583 14.75 9.40 7.05
C VAL A 583 15.82 8.95 8.02
N ASN A 584 15.65 9.26 9.31
CA ASN A 584 16.53 8.75 10.36
C ASN A 584 16.38 7.23 10.55
N ALA A 585 17.33 6.65 11.26
CA ALA A 585 17.24 5.34 11.88
C ALA A 585 16.20 5.39 13.01
N HIS A 586 15.30 4.40 12.99
CA HIS A 586 14.24 4.25 13.99
C HIS A 586 14.61 3.08 14.89
N THR A 587 14.08 1.88 14.61
CA THR A 587 14.47 0.63 15.31
C THR A 587 15.99 0.43 15.30
N THR A 588 16.67 0.75 14.21
CA THR A 588 18.13 0.63 14.08
C THR A 588 18.89 1.51 15.08
N THR A 589 18.38 2.70 15.42
CA THR A 589 18.97 3.55 16.48
C THR A 589 18.79 2.87 17.83
N SER A 590 17.60 2.32 18.12
CA SER A 590 17.38 1.58 19.36
C SER A 590 18.30 0.35 19.49
N ASP A 591 18.56 -0.35 18.38
CA ASP A 591 19.44 -1.52 18.34
C ASP A 591 20.90 -1.13 18.61
N ALA A 592 21.38 -0.05 17.96
CA ALA A 592 22.73 0.46 18.15
C ALA A 592 22.95 0.93 19.59
N LEU A 593 22.03 1.73 20.14
CA LEU A 593 22.10 2.23 21.52
C LEU A 593 22.02 1.06 22.53
N TRP A 594 21.16 0.08 22.28
CA TRP A 594 21.05 -1.12 23.13
C TRP A 594 22.37 -1.91 23.16
N ALA A 595 23.03 -2.03 22.01
CA ALA A 595 24.34 -2.68 21.89
C ALA A 595 25.52 -1.83 22.38
N GLY A 596 25.29 -0.58 22.81
CA GLY A 596 26.33 0.33 23.32
C GLY A 596 27.10 1.08 22.22
N LEU A 597 26.57 1.15 21.01
CA LEU A 597 27.14 1.93 19.90
C LEU A 597 26.53 3.34 19.88
N PRO A 598 27.34 4.41 20.04
CA PRO A 598 26.86 5.78 19.90
C PRO A 598 26.33 6.06 18.50
N VAL A 599 25.23 6.81 18.42
CA VAL A 599 24.59 7.22 17.16
C VAL A 599 24.71 8.73 17.03
N LEU A 600 25.29 9.20 15.93
CA LEU A 600 25.28 10.61 15.54
C LEU A 600 24.16 10.82 14.53
N THR A 601 23.30 11.82 14.78
CA THR A 601 22.19 12.16 13.88
C THR A 601 22.15 13.64 13.55
N CYS A 602 21.55 13.95 12.40
CA CYS A 602 21.15 15.30 12.03
C CYS A 602 19.62 15.33 12.01
N MET A 603 19.01 16.15 12.86
CA MET A 603 17.56 16.32 12.90
C MET A 603 17.10 17.24 11.78
N GLY A 604 16.15 16.76 10.98
CA GLY A 604 15.43 17.55 9.98
C GLY A 604 14.13 18.15 10.51
N GLN A 605 13.23 18.48 9.58
CA GLN A 605 11.93 19.08 9.89
C GLN A 605 10.79 18.05 10.02
N THR A 606 10.84 16.96 9.26
CA THR A 606 9.77 15.95 9.24
C THR A 606 9.87 14.97 10.40
N PHE A 607 8.77 14.32 10.78
CA PHE A 607 8.74 13.29 11.82
C PHE A 607 9.84 12.24 11.57
N ALA A 608 9.89 11.68 10.35
CA ALA A 608 10.83 10.62 10.00
C ALA A 608 12.30 11.03 10.14
N SER A 609 12.59 12.34 10.02
CA SER A 609 13.91 12.96 10.13
C SER A 609 14.30 13.39 11.56
N ARG A 610 13.47 13.07 12.56
CA ARG A 610 13.64 13.51 13.96
C ARG A 610 13.66 12.37 14.98
N VAL A 611 13.34 11.15 14.55
CA VAL A 611 13.24 9.97 15.43
C VAL A 611 14.55 9.73 16.19
N ALA A 612 15.70 9.70 15.52
CA ALA A 612 16.95 9.42 16.22
C ALA A 612 17.30 10.48 17.27
N GLY A 613 16.97 11.76 17.00
CA GLY A 613 17.12 12.84 17.97
C GLY A 613 16.24 12.67 19.22
N SER A 614 15.00 12.20 19.05
CA SER A 614 14.13 11.82 20.18
C SER A 614 14.78 10.70 21.02
N LEU A 615 15.26 9.63 20.38
CA LEU A 615 15.86 8.50 21.10
C LEU A 615 17.17 8.87 21.80
N LEU A 616 18.00 9.70 21.17
CA LEU A 616 19.23 10.22 21.78
C LEU A 616 18.94 11.12 22.98
N SER A 617 17.87 11.92 22.92
CA SER A 617 17.42 12.70 24.07
C SER A 617 16.99 11.79 25.23
N ALA A 618 16.21 10.74 24.93
CA ALA A 618 15.71 9.79 25.92
C ALA A 618 16.80 8.88 26.54
N VAL A 619 17.87 8.58 25.80
CA VAL A 619 19.02 7.82 26.31
C VAL A 619 20.06 8.70 27.04
N GLY A 620 19.89 10.02 27.01
CA GLY A 620 20.78 10.98 27.69
C GLY A 620 21.99 11.44 26.89
N LEU A 621 21.96 11.35 25.56
CA LEU A 621 23.04 11.77 24.65
C LEU A 621 22.64 12.91 23.69
N PRO A 622 22.08 14.04 24.19
CA PRO A 622 21.69 15.16 23.32
C PRO A 622 22.87 15.79 22.58
N GLU A 623 24.10 15.61 23.05
CA GLU A 623 25.31 16.11 22.39
C GLU A 623 25.61 15.44 21.03
N LEU A 624 24.94 14.32 20.70
CA LEU A 624 25.05 13.63 19.41
C LEU A 624 23.93 14.02 18.42
N ILE A 625 23.19 15.09 18.73
CA ILE A 625 22.13 15.62 17.90
C ILE A 625 22.62 16.90 17.24
N THR A 626 22.69 16.91 15.91
CA THR A 626 22.99 18.11 15.12
C THR A 626 21.76 18.59 14.36
N HIS A 627 21.79 19.82 13.85
CA HIS A 627 20.69 20.46 13.12
C HIS A 627 21.08 20.98 11.73
N ALA A 628 22.36 20.84 11.38
CA ALA A 628 22.91 21.18 10.08
C ALA A 628 23.87 20.07 9.62
N LEU A 629 23.98 19.90 8.30
CA LEU A 629 24.83 18.87 7.70
C LEU A 629 26.33 19.15 7.94
N GLU A 630 26.70 20.42 8.03
CA GLU A 630 28.06 20.86 8.33
C GLU A 630 28.46 20.48 9.76
N ASP A 631 27.57 20.71 10.73
CA ASP A 631 27.77 20.33 12.13
C ASP A 631 27.81 18.81 12.30
N TYR A 632 26.98 18.10 11.53
CA TYR A 632 26.99 16.64 11.48
C TYR A 632 28.36 16.10 11.02
N GLU A 633 28.88 16.63 9.92
CA GLU A 633 30.21 16.25 9.40
C GLU A 633 31.32 16.59 10.39
N ALA A 634 31.30 17.80 10.95
CA ALA A 634 32.29 18.27 11.91
C ALA A 634 32.30 17.41 13.19
N MET A 635 31.12 17.06 13.72
CA MET A 635 30.99 16.20 14.89
C MET A 635 31.46 14.78 14.59
N ALA A 636 31.09 14.20 13.44
CA ALA A 636 31.55 12.88 13.01
C ALA A 636 33.08 12.82 12.94
N LEU A 637 33.71 13.83 12.33
CA LEU A 637 35.16 13.92 12.23
C LEU A 637 35.82 14.08 13.61
N THR A 638 35.24 14.91 14.48
CA THR A 638 35.74 15.13 15.84
C THR A 638 35.72 13.83 16.64
N LEU A 639 34.61 13.09 16.60
CA LEU A 639 34.48 11.80 17.29
C LEU A 639 35.44 10.74 16.71
N ALA A 640 35.67 10.77 15.39
CA ALA A 640 36.57 9.83 14.73
C ALA A 640 38.06 10.11 14.99
N THR A 641 38.42 11.35 15.29
CA THR A 641 39.81 11.79 15.51
C THR A 641 40.16 12.06 16.98
N SER A 642 39.18 11.98 17.89
CA SER A 642 39.36 12.15 19.33
C SER A 642 38.95 10.88 20.10
N PRO A 643 39.88 9.91 20.29
CA PRO A 643 39.60 8.67 21.02
C PRO A 643 39.10 8.91 22.46
N VAL A 644 39.58 9.97 23.12
CA VAL A 644 39.17 10.33 24.48
C VAL A 644 37.70 10.76 24.51
N LEU A 645 37.27 11.59 23.56
CA LEU A 645 35.88 12.04 23.49
C LEU A 645 34.94 10.88 23.14
N LEU A 646 35.30 10.05 22.16
CA LEU A 646 34.46 8.90 21.83
C LEU A 646 34.37 7.90 23.00
N ALA A 647 35.47 7.67 23.72
CA ALA A 647 35.47 6.81 24.90
C ALA A 647 34.57 7.37 26.02
N SER A 648 34.54 8.70 26.23
CA SER A 648 33.67 9.30 27.23
C SER A 648 32.18 9.18 26.87
N ILE A 649 31.83 9.33 25.58
CA ILE A 649 30.47 9.10 25.08
C ILE A 649 30.05 7.63 25.23
N LYS A 650 30.91 6.69 24.84
CA LYS A 650 30.66 5.24 25.02
C LYS A 650 30.48 4.88 26.49
N TYR A 651 31.31 5.43 27.37
CA TYR A 651 31.19 5.26 28.82
C TYR A 651 29.86 5.82 29.33
N LYS A 652 29.48 7.03 28.94
CA LYS A 652 28.20 7.65 29.32
C LYS A 652 27.01 6.79 28.90
N LEU A 653 26.99 6.32 27.65
CA LEU A 653 25.96 5.40 27.15
C LEU A 653 25.89 4.13 28.00
N GLN A 654 27.04 3.49 28.26
CA GLN A 654 27.08 2.25 29.04
C GLN A 654 26.53 2.42 30.46
N GLN A 655 26.81 3.56 31.12
CA GLN A 655 26.36 3.83 32.48
C GLN A 655 24.86 4.17 32.55
N GLN A 656 24.31 4.81 31.51
CA GLN A 656 22.94 5.33 31.52
C GLN A 656 21.94 4.40 30.85
N ARG A 657 22.36 3.54 29.91
CA ARG A 657 21.48 2.72 29.06
C ARG A 657 20.36 2.03 29.84
N ASP A 658 20.72 1.23 30.85
CA ASP A 658 19.77 0.38 31.58
C ASP A 658 18.81 1.16 32.51
N SER A 659 19.11 2.44 32.79
CA SER A 659 18.29 3.34 33.61
C SER A 659 17.68 4.49 32.81
N SER A 660 17.89 4.51 31.49
CA SER A 660 17.42 5.57 30.62
C SER A 660 15.93 5.44 30.33
N ALA A 661 15.28 6.57 30.03
CA ALA A 661 13.86 6.58 29.69
C ALA A 661 13.55 5.76 28.42
N LEU A 662 14.53 5.64 27.49
CA LEU A 662 14.38 4.86 26.26
C LEU A 662 14.16 3.37 26.51
N PHE A 663 14.78 2.80 27.55
CA PHE A 663 14.70 1.37 27.87
C PHE A 663 13.93 1.08 29.17
N ASP A 664 13.27 2.09 29.74
CA ASP A 664 12.35 1.95 30.86
C ASP A 664 10.92 1.68 30.36
N ILE A 665 10.64 0.40 30.14
CA ILE A 665 9.33 -0.04 29.64
C ILE A 665 8.18 0.26 30.62
N THR A 666 8.46 0.32 31.92
CA THR A 666 7.43 0.61 32.93
C THR A 666 6.98 2.05 32.79
N ARG A 667 7.94 2.97 32.65
CA ARG A 667 7.67 4.38 32.41
C ARG A 667 6.94 4.62 31.10
N ALA A 668 7.37 3.96 30.03
CA ALA A 668 6.68 4.02 28.74
C ALA A 668 5.22 3.57 28.87
N ARG A 669 4.98 2.37 29.42
CA ARG A 669 3.65 1.81 29.67
C ARG A 669 2.73 2.78 30.42
N LEU A 670 3.21 3.37 31.52
CA LEU A 670 2.43 4.34 32.31
C LEU A 670 2.01 5.56 31.48
N GLY A 671 2.87 6.03 30.57
CA GLY A 671 2.54 7.10 29.64
C GLY A 671 1.41 6.73 28.68
N PHE A 672 1.45 5.54 28.08
CA PHE A 672 0.40 5.05 27.19
C PHE A 672 -0.94 4.89 27.93
N GLU A 673 -0.93 4.25 29.10
CA GLU A 673 -2.14 4.04 29.89
C GLU A 673 -2.77 5.37 30.35
N SER A 674 -1.93 6.34 30.74
CA SER A 674 -2.40 7.70 31.08
C SER A 674 -3.02 8.39 29.86
N ALA A 675 -2.43 8.22 28.67
CA ALA A 675 -2.97 8.78 27.44
C ALA A 675 -4.34 8.18 27.10
N TYR A 676 -4.47 6.86 27.18
CA TYR A 676 -5.74 6.18 26.96
C TYR A 676 -6.81 6.59 27.97
N GLU A 677 -6.45 6.74 29.23
CA GLU A 677 -7.38 7.20 30.27
C GLU A 677 -7.86 8.63 29.99
N VAL A 678 -6.97 9.56 29.63
CA VAL A 678 -7.36 10.94 29.28
C VAL A 678 -8.26 10.96 28.05
N MET A 679 -7.92 10.22 26.99
CA MET A 679 -8.76 10.12 25.79
C MET A 679 -10.17 9.62 26.13
N TRP A 680 -10.23 8.53 26.90
CA TRP A 680 -11.49 7.90 27.32
C TRP A 680 -12.31 8.81 28.24
N GLN A 681 -11.70 9.45 29.24
CA GLN A 681 -12.40 10.38 30.15
C GLN A 681 -13.01 11.55 29.39
N ARG A 682 -12.26 12.15 28.46
CA ARG A 682 -12.78 13.24 27.60
C ARG A 682 -13.96 12.77 26.77
N TYR A 683 -13.85 11.59 26.18
CA TYR A 683 -14.94 10.97 25.43
C TYR A 683 -16.20 10.77 26.30
N GLN A 684 -16.05 10.20 27.50
CA GLN A 684 -17.16 9.99 28.45
C GLN A 684 -17.83 11.30 28.87
N GLN A 685 -17.10 12.41 28.87
CA GLN A 685 -17.62 13.75 29.12
C GLN A 685 -18.28 14.40 27.88
N GLY A 686 -18.20 13.77 26.70
CA GLY A 686 -18.71 14.31 25.44
C GLY A 686 -17.84 15.44 24.87
N LEU A 687 -16.56 15.49 25.22
CA LEU A 687 -15.62 16.50 24.75
C LEU A 687 -14.93 16.04 23.46
N TYR A 688 -14.71 16.99 22.54
CA TYR A 688 -13.95 16.75 21.31
C TYR A 688 -12.46 16.47 21.59
N PRO A 689 -11.76 15.75 20.68
CA PRO A 689 -10.31 15.60 20.74
C PRO A 689 -9.54 16.92 20.77
N ILE A 690 -8.51 17.01 21.61
CA ILE A 690 -7.57 18.15 21.69
C ILE A 690 -6.13 17.63 21.82
N HIS A 691 -5.16 18.50 21.56
CA HIS A 691 -3.75 18.21 21.88
C HIS A 691 -3.55 18.20 23.41
N PHE A 692 -2.73 17.29 23.93
CA PHE A 692 -2.36 17.27 25.35
C PHE A 692 -1.02 16.56 25.61
N THR A 693 -0.51 16.69 26.83
CA THR A 693 0.68 15.99 27.34
C THR A 693 0.25 15.12 28.51
N VAL A 694 0.83 13.93 28.63
CA VAL A 694 0.64 13.04 29.79
C VAL A 694 1.81 13.07 30.75
#